data_AF-G2REQ4-F1
#
_entry.id   AF-G2REQ4-F1
#
_cell.length_a   1.000
_cell.length_b   1.000
_cell.length_c   1.000
_cell.angle_alpha   90.00
_cell.angle_beta   90.00
_cell.angle_gamma   90.00
#
_symmetry.space_group_name_H-M   'P 1'
#
loop_
_entity.id
_entity.type
_entity.pdbx_description
1 polymer ?
#
loop_
_entity_poly.entity_id
_entity_poly.type
_entity_poly.pdbx_seq_one_letter_code
_entity_poly.pdbx_strand_id
1 'polypeptide(L)'
;MESPEFAAGVRSQGANGGGPIKRKRSTLDSSPASLADHDHDHDQDIDHDERTDASPDTKSRRLPGVKRACNECRQQKLRCDVVQEPFQSCSRCNRLKLECKIESNFKRIGKRSKHAEMEKEIERLRRAVQIAKSQGFTFDEDDELANSAMQSQLHSPVVASQYTHTRNPSLIGSEEAVSSLLHLKRGGSYAMPRIARELDDFRLTEDEESQLFSQFFNYYHPFLPFLNPAQTPDQYYQQHPLLYWSIAAVASRRFGLDSNILTRLSGPLTRLLWATVGDVPQSYFVVKALCLLCTWPLPTSTTSSDPTHILCGVMMKTATGIGLHRPNHINDFSRVAVELNKEGLHDRIKTWAVCNIVAQTIGTGYGQPASTLYDWTLAIRPGVEGPYSLGPELEARLQIERFCDKVSKEMYSNASDPRGVAGDEHRAMLMRVYRREFNELQASIVAQNLSPIVYLHLKAACLHLRLAGFFDSSRTPGYLDDLMALWRATTSYLDYILDGPETCPEAYQYQLRDQFLLKYATNYIQQMLVAAGFALLKLMRSFFVKQVEFERGRSLFHRTIQAIRTTSVVHNDLNWRLAELMVQIWNGARIEGKSPSFQGDDPEIDDSLQLKVRCRHSMSLVFDSIWHWREEYQARGRGTLDASSTHLDSTLAPASQGLTANLGLATSNGALTPSGGSAVGGGTQNSLMGMNYDSTYDFWDPQHWMLDGLLDFNYTFVPIESNT
;
A
#
# COMPACT_ATOMS: atom_id res chain seq x y z
N MET A 1 0.99 -51.30 47.73
CA MET A 1 1.81 -51.63 46.55
C MET A 1 2.23 -50.30 45.91
N GLU A 2 3.01 -49.48 46.60
CA GLU A 2 4.44 -49.66 46.99
C GLU A 2 5.39 -49.28 45.87
N SER A 3 6.10 -48.17 46.11
CA SER A 3 7.44 -47.91 45.58
C SER A 3 8.46 -48.83 46.28
N PRO A 4 9.69 -48.95 45.76
CA PRO A 4 10.79 -48.10 46.27
C PRO A 4 11.52 -47.37 45.11
N GLU A 5 11.99 -46.13 45.23
CA GLU A 5 13.05 -45.58 46.10
C GLU A 5 14.48 -46.08 45.78
N PHE A 6 15.35 -45.15 45.41
CA PHE A 6 16.59 -44.74 46.12
C PHE A 6 17.34 -43.71 45.24
N ALA A 7 18.10 -42.72 45.71
CA ALA A 7 18.04 -41.72 46.78
C ALA A 7 19.41 -40.99 46.82
N ALA A 8 19.55 -39.94 47.64
CA ALA A 8 20.76 -39.14 47.92
C ALA A 8 21.25 -38.18 46.80
N GLY A 9 21.77 -36.98 47.11
CA GLY A 9 21.89 -36.36 48.43
C GLY A 9 22.70 -35.05 48.47
N VAL A 10 21.98 -33.93 48.57
CA VAL A 10 22.08 -32.87 49.61
C VAL A 10 23.46 -32.42 50.14
N ARG A 11 23.73 -31.10 50.02
CA ARG A 11 24.12 -30.10 51.08
C ARG A 11 24.24 -28.72 50.41
N SER A 12 23.59 -27.61 50.80
CA SER A 12 22.97 -27.08 52.03
C SER A 12 23.87 -26.26 52.96
N GLN A 13 23.24 -25.20 53.52
CA GLN A 13 23.66 -24.19 54.53
C GLN A 13 24.02 -22.79 53.97
N GLY A 14 23.44 -21.68 54.47
CA GLY A 14 22.23 -21.53 55.29
C GLY A 14 22.17 -20.26 56.16
N ALA A 15 20.95 -19.75 56.38
CA ALA A 15 20.54 -18.86 57.49
C ALA A 15 21.17 -17.43 57.55
N ASN A 16 20.58 -16.40 58.19
CA ASN A 16 19.26 -16.26 58.82
C ASN A 16 18.83 -14.77 58.94
N GLY A 17 17.51 -14.52 58.95
CA GLY A 17 16.74 -13.53 59.72
C GLY A 17 17.21 -12.07 59.99
N GLY A 18 16.25 -11.12 59.96
CA GLY A 18 16.35 -9.87 60.71
C GLY A 18 15.69 -8.64 60.07
N GLY A 19 14.56 -8.21 60.63
CA GLY A 19 13.83 -6.99 60.25
C GLY A 19 14.36 -5.68 60.89
N PRO A 20 13.61 -4.56 60.81
CA PRO A 20 14.13 -3.34 60.19
C PRO A 20 14.30 -2.12 61.11
N ILE A 21 15.30 -1.26 60.87
CA ILE A 21 15.47 0.01 61.60
C ILE A 21 15.83 1.20 60.67
N LYS A 22 15.15 2.32 60.95
CA LYS A 22 15.26 3.67 60.35
C LYS A 22 16.66 4.28 60.45
N ARG A 23 17.06 5.13 59.49
CA ARG A 23 17.87 6.34 59.74
C ARG A 23 17.46 7.52 58.83
N LYS A 24 17.08 8.64 59.45
CA LYS A 24 16.99 10.01 58.86
C LYS A 24 18.21 10.81 59.31
N ARG A 25 18.78 11.66 58.43
CA ARG A 25 19.40 12.97 58.74
C ARG A 25 19.64 13.69 57.39
N SER A 26 18.84 14.70 56.99
CA SER A 26 18.90 16.15 57.32
C SER A 26 20.13 16.86 56.71
N THR A 27 20.10 18.14 56.29
CA THR A 27 19.26 19.28 56.71
C THR A 27 19.39 20.44 55.70
N LEU A 28 18.29 21.21 55.48
CA LEU A 28 18.20 22.70 55.28
C LEU A 28 19.01 23.34 54.11
N ASP A 29 18.63 24.46 53.48
CA ASP A 29 17.69 25.58 53.77
C ASP A 29 17.29 26.23 52.42
N SER A 30 16.24 27.05 52.21
CA SER A 30 15.16 27.58 53.05
C SER A 30 13.86 27.71 52.22
N SER A 31 12.70 27.67 52.87
CA SER A 31 11.41 28.18 52.35
C SER A 31 11.26 29.70 52.75
N PRO A 32 10.10 30.42 52.77
CA PRO A 32 8.70 29.97 52.69
C PRO A 32 7.66 30.83 51.90
N ALA A 33 6.51 30.17 51.66
CA ALA A 33 5.13 30.63 51.94
C ALA A 33 4.38 31.45 50.86
N SER A 34 3.29 30.98 50.23
CA SER A 34 1.97 30.46 50.74
C SER A 34 1.03 31.57 51.21
N LEU A 35 -0.30 31.55 51.05
CA LEU A 35 -1.33 30.51 50.88
C LEU A 35 -2.33 30.96 49.77
N ALA A 36 -2.92 30.10 48.93
CA ALA A 36 -4.09 29.25 49.16
C ALA A 36 -5.35 30.00 49.62
N ASP A 37 -6.45 29.87 48.86
CA ASP A 37 -7.81 30.16 49.30
C ASP A 37 -8.80 29.22 48.60
N HIS A 38 -9.82 28.80 49.33
CA HIS A 38 -10.87 27.86 48.95
C HIS A 38 -12.15 28.35 49.64
N ASP A 39 -13.25 28.58 48.90
CA ASP A 39 -14.57 28.01 49.19
C ASP A 39 -15.73 28.60 48.37
N HIS A 40 -16.85 27.90 48.44
CA HIS A 40 -18.13 28.21 47.80
C HIS A 40 -18.84 29.40 48.46
N ASP A 41 -19.79 30.00 47.75
CA ASP A 41 -21.08 30.29 48.38
C ASP A 41 -22.26 30.43 47.40
N HIS A 42 -23.46 30.27 47.95
CA HIS A 42 -24.75 30.30 47.26
C HIS A 42 -25.74 30.97 48.23
N ASP A 43 -26.34 32.13 47.90
CA ASP A 43 -27.70 32.43 48.39
C ASP A 43 -28.41 33.66 47.75
N GLN A 44 -29.63 33.91 48.23
CA GLN A 44 -30.75 34.62 47.58
C GLN A 44 -31.03 36.05 48.13
N ASP A 45 -32.08 36.69 47.59
CA ASP A 45 -32.56 38.06 47.86
C ASP A 45 -33.15 38.28 49.28
N ILE A 46 -33.22 39.55 49.73
CA ILE A 46 -34.28 40.14 50.61
C ILE A 46 -34.16 41.69 50.68
N ASP A 47 -35.29 42.36 50.97
CA ASP A 47 -35.60 43.80 50.79
C ASP A 47 -35.17 44.83 51.88
N HIS A 48 -35.43 46.12 51.53
CA HIS A 48 -35.87 47.29 52.34
C HIS A 48 -34.98 48.54 52.53
N ASP A 49 -35.41 49.62 51.86
CA ASP A 49 -35.76 50.99 52.34
C ASP A 49 -35.04 51.67 53.53
N GLU A 50 -34.47 52.87 53.32
CA GLU A 50 -35.11 54.20 53.54
C GLU A 50 -34.10 55.39 53.48
N ARG A 51 -34.48 56.49 52.79
CA ARG A 51 -34.17 57.94 53.07
C ARG A 51 -32.69 58.42 53.17
N THR A 52 -32.26 59.64 52.80
CA THR A 52 -32.91 60.91 52.43
C THR A 52 -31.94 61.83 51.62
N ASP A 53 -32.51 62.71 50.79
CA ASP A 53 -32.02 64.01 50.27
C ASP A 53 -30.50 64.38 50.18
N ALA A 54 -30.03 64.65 48.95
CA ALA A 54 -29.46 65.96 48.55
C ALA A 54 -29.08 66.02 47.05
N SER A 55 -29.15 67.21 46.45
CA SER A 55 -28.72 67.58 45.08
C SER A 55 -28.23 69.04 45.12
N PRO A 56 -27.41 69.57 44.18
CA PRO A 56 -26.73 68.98 43.02
C PRO A 56 -25.19 69.21 43.03
N ASP A 57 -24.54 69.00 41.87
CA ASP A 57 -23.23 69.55 41.46
C ASP A 57 -21.94 69.17 42.22
N THR A 58 -21.29 68.10 41.77
CA THR A 58 -19.80 68.10 41.67
C THR A 58 -19.32 67.57 40.31
N LYS A 59 -18.78 68.48 39.49
CA LYS A 59 -18.07 68.13 38.24
C LYS A 59 -16.73 67.46 38.56
N SER A 60 -16.73 66.13 38.71
CA SER A 60 -15.48 65.36 38.77
C SER A 60 -14.73 65.44 37.44
N ARG A 61 -13.69 66.29 37.39
CA ARG A 61 -12.70 66.33 36.31
C ARG A 61 -11.99 64.97 36.23
N ARG A 62 -12.34 64.15 35.23
CA ARG A 62 -11.61 62.91 34.94
C ARG A 62 -10.25 63.24 34.32
N LEU A 63 -9.21 62.55 34.79
CA LEU A 63 -7.83 62.79 34.35
C LEU A 63 -7.66 62.51 32.85
N PRO A 64 -6.94 63.37 32.10
CA PRO A 64 -6.57 63.09 30.71
C PRO A 64 -5.52 61.98 30.68
N GLY A 65 -5.82 60.85 30.02
CA GLY A 65 -4.85 59.76 29.84
C GLY A 65 -5.44 58.35 29.66
N VAL A 66 -6.69 58.10 30.09
CA VAL A 66 -7.30 56.77 29.93
C VAL A 66 -7.78 56.57 28.49
N LYS A 67 -6.97 55.88 27.67
CA LYS A 67 -7.31 55.52 26.28
C LYS A 67 -8.63 54.75 26.23
N ARG A 68 -9.63 55.31 25.53
CA ARG A 68 -10.97 54.73 25.41
C ARG A 68 -11.04 53.76 24.23
N ALA A 69 -11.36 52.49 24.50
CA ALA A 69 -11.61 51.47 23.48
C ALA A 69 -12.84 51.80 22.61
N CYS A 70 -12.84 51.35 21.35
CA CYS A 70 -13.98 51.49 20.43
C CYS A 70 -15.21 50.69 20.89
N ASN A 71 -16.39 51.08 20.40
CA ASN A 71 -17.67 50.50 20.79
C ASN A 71 -17.71 48.97 20.62
N GLU A 72 -17.22 48.42 19.50
CA GLU A 72 -17.21 46.98 19.23
C GLU A 72 -16.31 46.18 20.19
N CYS A 73 -15.07 46.64 20.42
CA CYS A 73 -14.18 45.99 21.38
C CYS A 73 -14.75 46.10 22.81
N ARG A 74 -15.37 47.24 23.14
CA ARG A 74 -16.04 47.47 24.42
C ARG A 74 -17.25 46.56 24.60
N GLN A 75 -18.08 46.37 23.57
CA GLN A 75 -19.23 45.45 23.54
C GLN A 75 -18.80 44.00 23.77
N GLN A 76 -17.71 43.56 23.15
CA GLN A 76 -17.23 42.17 23.20
C GLN A 76 -16.27 41.87 24.37
N LYS A 77 -15.87 42.86 25.19
CA LYS A 77 -14.84 42.76 26.27
C LYS A 77 -13.44 42.39 25.76
N LEU A 78 -13.02 42.94 24.62
CA LEU A 78 -11.74 42.59 23.98
C LEU A 78 -10.76 43.77 23.96
N ARG A 79 -9.46 43.47 23.96
CA ARG A 79 -8.40 44.49 23.89
C ARG A 79 -8.53 45.31 22.61
N CYS A 80 -8.25 46.60 22.70
CA CYS A 80 -8.44 47.58 21.63
C CYS A 80 -7.21 48.49 21.52
N ASP A 81 -6.68 48.58 20.32
CA ASP A 81 -5.48 49.33 19.92
C ASP A 81 -5.83 50.63 19.16
N VAL A 82 -7.04 51.17 19.35
CA VAL A 82 -7.50 52.40 18.67
C VAL A 82 -6.62 53.61 19.06
N VAL A 83 -6.19 54.37 18.05
CA VAL A 83 -5.48 55.65 18.23
C VAL A 83 -6.46 56.78 17.97
N GLN A 84 -6.51 57.77 18.87
CA GLN A 84 -7.48 58.87 18.80
C GLN A 84 -6.94 60.07 18.02
N GLU A 85 -5.64 60.31 18.05
CA GLU A 85 -4.95 61.44 17.41
C GLU A 85 -3.64 60.98 16.75
N PRO A 86 -3.51 61.04 15.41
CA PRO A 86 -4.61 61.08 14.43
C PRO A 86 -5.50 59.82 14.58
N PHE A 87 -6.77 59.93 14.19
CA PHE A 87 -7.70 58.81 14.33
C PHE A 87 -7.32 57.62 13.45
N GLN A 88 -6.98 56.49 14.07
CA GLN A 88 -6.72 55.22 13.37
C GLN A 88 -7.62 54.12 13.92
N SER A 89 -8.30 53.41 13.02
CA SER A 89 -9.15 52.28 13.36
C SER A 89 -8.31 51.15 13.97
N CYS A 90 -8.82 50.52 15.03
CA CYS A 90 -8.09 49.44 15.70
C CYS A 90 -7.93 48.22 14.78
N SER A 91 -6.82 47.49 14.92
CA SER A 91 -6.47 46.36 14.03
C SER A 91 -7.57 45.31 13.95
N ARG A 92 -8.32 45.11 15.04
CA ARG A 92 -9.49 44.23 15.07
C ARG A 92 -10.61 44.70 14.15
N CYS A 93 -11.03 45.96 14.24
CA CYS A 93 -12.11 46.50 13.43
C CYS A 93 -11.72 46.55 11.94
N ASN A 94 -10.47 46.88 11.64
CA ASN A 94 -9.96 46.86 10.27
C ASN A 94 -9.99 45.42 9.69
N ARG A 95 -9.43 44.44 10.41
CA ARG A 95 -9.45 43.02 10.00
C ARG A 95 -10.84 42.42 9.83
N LEU A 96 -11.81 42.83 10.65
CA LEU A 96 -13.20 42.34 10.62
C LEU A 96 -14.14 43.21 9.78
N LYS A 97 -13.65 44.29 9.13
CA LYS A 97 -14.45 45.28 8.39
C LYS A 97 -15.62 45.85 9.21
N LEU A 98 -15.40 46.09 10.50
CA LEU A 98 -16.39 46.68 11.42
C LEU A 98 -16.19 48.19 11.55
N GLU A 99 -17.30 48.93 11.73
CA GLU A 99 -17.28 50.38 11.96
C GLU A 99 -16.56 50.70 13.28
N CYS A 100 -15.32 51.20 13.19
CA CYS A 100 -14.53 51.54 14.36
C CYS A 100 -14.90 52.96 14.82
N LYS A 101 -15.74 53.08 15.86
CA LYS A 101 -16.11 54.37 16.45
C LYS A 101 -16.07 54.37 17.97
N ILE A 102 -15.90 55.56 18.56
CA ILE A 102 -15.85 55.80 20.00
C ILE A 102 -16.96 56.79 20.34
N GLU A 103 -18.16 56.28 20.64
CA GLU A 103 -19.29 57.14 21.02
C GLU A 103 -19.29 57.37 22.54
N SER A 104 -19.57 58.61 22.97
CA SER A 104 -19.55 59.02 24.38
C SER A 104 -20.64 58.33 25.21
N ASN A 105 -21.81 58.10 24.61
CA ASN A 105 -23.06 57.60 25.18
C ASN A 105 -23.26 56.07 25.07
N PHE A 106 -22.36 55.32 24.43
CA PHE A 106 -22.52 53.87 24.24
C PHE A 106 -22.68 53.11 25.58
N LYS A 107 -23.81 52.39 25.75
CA LYS A 107 -24.04 51.40 26.82
C LYS A 107 -23.97 49.98 26.23
N ARG A 108 -23.33 49.07 26.96
CA ARG A 108 -23.20 47.65 26.56
C ARG A 108 -24.57 46.96 26.64
N ILE A 109 -25.02 46.36 25.55
CA ILE A 109 -26.23 45.53 25.53
C ILE A 109 -25.85 44.08 25.85
N GLY A 110 -26.49 43.47 26.85
CA GLY A 110 -26.21 42.08 27.24
C GLY A 110 -26.83 41.07 26.27
N LYS A 111 -26.03 40.13 25.74
CA LYS A 111 -26.51 39.09 24.79
C LYS A 111 -27.76 38.34 25.29
N ARG A 112 -27.86 38.06 26.59
CA ARG A 112 -28.97 37.30 27.20
C ARG A 112 -30.32 38.03 27.11
N SER A 113 -30.32 39.38 27.18
CA SER A 113 -31.55 40.18 27.06
C SER A 113 -32.08 40.19 25.62
N LYS A 114 -31.21 40.37 24.62
CA LYS A 114 -31.61 40.32 23.21
C LYS A 114 -32.08 38.92 22.78
N HIS A 115 -31.53 37.85 23.37
CA HIS A 115 -31.96 36.48 23.10
C HIS A 115 -33.38 36.22 23.61
N ALA A 116 -33.66 36.58 24.87
CA ALA A 116 -34.99 36.43 25.48
C ALA A 116 -36.09 37.23 24.75
N GLU A 117 -35.76 38.40 24.20
CA GLU A 117 -36.68 39.20 23.38
C GLU A 117 -37.01 38.51 22.04
N MET A 118 -35.99 37.96 21.35
CA MET A 118 -36.22 37.21 20.10
C MET A 118 -36.97 35.89 20.33
N GLU A 119 -36.69 35.16 21.43
CA GLU A 119 -37.43 33.95 21.81
C GLU A 119 -38.91 34.27 22.04
N LYS A 120 -39.21 35.38 22.74
CA LYS A 120 -40.59 35.83 23.00
C LYS A 120 -41.34 36.20 21.71
N GLU A 121 -40.66 36.73 20.71
CA GLU A 121 -41.27 37.07 19.41
C GLU A 121 -41.45 35.84 18.50
N ILE A 122 -40.51 34.89 18.50
CA ILE A 122 -40.68 33.60 17.81
C ILE A 122 -41.89 32.84 18.38
N GLU A 123 -42.02 32.85 19.71
CA GLU A 123 -43.13 32.24 20.43
C GLU A 123 -44.48 32.93 20.10
N ARG A 124 -44.48 34.27 19.96
CA ARG A 124 -45.64 35.06 19.52
C ARG A 124 -46.06 34.71 18.09
N LEU A 125 -45.10 34.65 17.16
CA LEU A 125 -45.34 34.32 15.75
C LEU A 125 -45.85 32.90 15.56
N ARG A 126 -45.29 31.92 16.28
CA ARG A 126 -45.77 30.53 16.27
C ARG A 126 -47.23 30.44 16.72
N ARG A 127 -47.61 31.13 17.80
CA ARG A 127 -49.00 31.19 18.26
C ARG A 127 -49.94 31.84 17.24
N ALA A 128 -49.50 32.90 16.56
CA ALA A 128 -50.29 33.54 15.50
C ALA A 128 -50.55 32.59 14.32
N VAL A 129 -49.54 31.84 13.87
CA VAL A 129 -49.67 30.81 12.81
C VAL A 129 -50.60 29.66 13.25
N GLN A 130 -50.52 29.25 14.51
CA GLN A 130 -51.38 28.19 15.05
C GLN A 130 -52.85 28.63 15.14
N ILE A 131 -53.10 29.89 15.51
CA ILE A 131 -54.44 30.50 15.49
C ILE A 131 -54.98 30.59 14.06
N ALA A 132 -54.17 31.05 13.09
CA ALA A 132 -54.56 31.11 11.68
C ALA A 132 -54.96 29.73 11.12
N LYS A 133 -54.18 28.68 11.44
CA LYS A 133 -54.54 27.29 11.08
C LYS A 133 -55.85 26.84 11.75
N SER A 134 -56.09 27.20 13.01
CA SER A 134 -57.33 26.86 13.72
C SER A 134 -58.57 27.61 13.21
N GLN A 135 -58.39 28.72 12.49
CA GLN A 135 -59.46 29.52 11.88
C GLN A 135 -59.79 29.07 10.44
N GLY A 136 -59.33 27.88 10.03
CA GLY A 136 -59.66 27.28 8.73
C GLY A 136 -58.83 27.80 7.55
N PHE A 137 -57.72 28.50 7.81
CA PHE A 137 -56.80 28.91 6.74
C PHE A 137 -55.90 27.73 6.34
N THR A 138 -56.36 26.92 5.39
CA THR A 138 -55.56 25.90 4.71
C THR A 138 -54.70 26.54 3.62
N PHE A 139 -53.48 26.05 3.47
CA PHE A 139 -52.74 26.21 2.21
C PHE A 139 -53.15 25.03 1.32
N ASP A 140 -53.52 25.27 0.07
CA ASP A 140 -53.80 24.20 -0.88
C ASP A 140 -52.48 23.52 -1.29
N GLU A 141 -52.43 22.19 -1.19
CA GLU A 141 -51.22 21.37 -1.46
C GLU A 141 -51.18 20.82 -2.91
N ASP A 142 -52.01 21.33 -3.83
CA ASP A 142 -52.22 20.81 -5.19
C ASP A 142 -51.38 21.49 -6.31
N ASP A 143 -50.12 21.86 -6.03
CA ASP A 143 -49.17 22.32 -7.06
C ASP A 143 -47.75 21.70 -6.93
N GLU A 144 -47.59 20.66 -6.10
CA GLU A 144 -46.28 20.03 -5.80
C GLU A 144 -45.70 19.11 -6.89
N LEU A 145 -46.39 18.88 -8.02
CA LEU A 145 -45.87 18.04 -9.11
C LEU A 145 -45.26 18.80 -10.32
N ALA A 146 -45.21 20.14 -10.31
CA ALA A 146 -44.67 20.91 -11.44
C ALA A 146 -43.45 21.81 -11.12
N ASN A 147 -43.26 22.26 -9.88
CA ASN A 147 -42.28 23.30 -9.53
C ASN A 147 -41.08 22.85 -8.67
N SER A 148 -40.97 21.55 -8.35
CA SER A 148 -39.88 20.97 -7.55
C SER A 148 -38.48 21.02 -8.23
N ALA A 149 -38.38 21.53 -9.46
CA ALA A 149 -37.15 21.61 -10.23
C ALA A 149 -36.31 22.90 -10.04
N MET A 150 -36.77 23.93 -9.31
CA MET A 150 -36.10 25.25 -9.31
C MET A 150 -35.81 25.90 -7.94
N GLN A 151 -36.14 25.27 -6.79
CA GLN A 151 -36.04 25.95 -5.48
C GLN A 151 -35.28 25.20 -4.36
N SER A 152 -34.30 24.36 -4.71
CA SER A 152 -33.31 23.84 -3.72
C SER A 152 -32.14 24.78 -3.44
N GLN A 153 -32.04 25.92 -4.14
CA GLN A 153 -31.10 27.00 -3.81
C GLN A 153 -31.78 28.12 -3.01
N LEU A 154 -31.90 27.91 -1.69
CA LEU A 154 -31.80 28.95 -0.64
C LEU A 154 -32.20 28.34 0.71
N HIS A 155 -31.25 27.70 1.41
CA HIS A 155 -30.93 27.95 2.84
C HIS A 155 -29.75 27.05 3.27
N SER A 156 -28.58 27.66 3.46
CA SER A 156 -27.43 27.01 4.10
C SER A 156 -27.52 27.15 5.62
N PRO A 157 -27.33 26.09 6.41
CA PRO A 157 -27.07 26.21 7.84
C PRO A 157 -25.59 26.54 8.06
N VAL A 158 -25.30 27.73 8.62
CA VAL A 158 -23.94 28.11 9.00
C VAL A 158 -23.64 27.69 10.44
N VAL A 159 -22.71 26.75 10.62
CA VAL A 159 -21.78 26.75 11.76
C VAL A 159 -20.36 26.40 11.27
N ALA A 160 -19.50 27.42 11.26
CA ALA A 160 -18.02 27.41 11.30
C ALA A 160 -17.25 26.14 10.85
N SER A 161 -16.32 26.24 9.88
CA SER A 161 -15.05 26.94 10.17
C SER A 161 -14.28 27.46 8.94
N GLN A 162 -13.83 28.72 9.05
CA GLN A 162 -12.59 29.30 8.53
C GLN A 162 -12.07 28.93 7.11
N TYR A 163 -12.31 29.82 6.14
CA TYR A 163 -11.28 30.24 5.18
C TYR A 163 -11.36 31.74 4.84
N THR A 164 -10.23 32.29 4.43
CA THR A 164 -10.00 33.72 4.15
C THR A 164 -10.48 34.17 2.77
N HIS A 165 -11.17 35.30 2.68
CA HIS A 165 -11.48 35.97 1.41
C HIS A 165 -10.47 37.09 1.09
N THR A 166 -9.84 37.00 -0.08
CA THR A 166 -9.31 38.15 -0.83
C THR A 166 -9.91 38.20 -2.24
N ARG A 167 -10.30 39.40 -2.67
CA ARG A 167 -10.96 39.73 -3.94
C ARG A 167 -10.15 39.32 -5.19
N ASN A 168 -10.84 38.89 -6.24
CA ASN A 168 -11.01 39.66 -7.50
C ASN A 168 -11.86 38.89 -8.54
N PRO A 169 -13.08 39.37 -8.90
CA PRO A 169 -13.86 38.82 -10.00
C PRO A 169 -13.80 39.76 -11.22
N SER A 170 -12.71 39.72 -11.98
CA SER A 170 -12.59 40.48 -13.23
C SER A 170 -11.51 39.91 -14.17
N LEU A 171 -11.59 38.61 -14.48
CA LEU A 171 -11.03 37.97 -15.67
C LEU A 171 -11.50 36.49 -15.72
N ILE A 172 -12.76 36.26 -16.10
CA ILE A 172 -13.24 34.95 -16.57
C ILE A 172 -13.68 35.17 -18.02
N GLY A 173 -13.20 34.32 -18.92
CA GLY A 173 -13.36 34.50 -20.37
C GLY A 173 -14.83 34.47 -20.79
N SER A 174 -15.18 35.29 -21.77
CA SER A 174 -16.54 35.38 -22.32
C SER A 174 -17.02 34.07 -22.98
N GLU A 175 -16.13 33.12 -23.24
CA GLU A 175 -16.45 31.87 -23.94
C GLU A 175 -17.04 30.78 -23.01
N GLU A 176 -16.54 30.62 -21.79
CA GLU A 176 -17.08 29.63 -20.83
C GLU A 176 -18.50 30.02 -20.34
N ALA A 177 -18.73 31.31 -20.10
CA ALA A 177 -20.05 31.82 -19.73
C ALA A 177 -21.08 31.65 -20.85
N VAL A 178 -20.66 31.81 -22.12
CA VAL A 178 -21.52 31.60 -23.30
C VAL A 178 -21.78 30.11 -23.55
N SER A 179 -20.78 29.24 -23.38
CA SER A 179 -20.97 27.78 -23.44
C SER A 179 -21.98 27.29 -22.40
N SER A 180 -21.85 27.79 -21.16
CA SER A 180 -22.77 27.50 -20.05
C SER A 180 -24.21 27.95 -20.36
N LEU A 181 -24.39 29.14 -20.95
CA LEU A 181 -25.72 29.66 -21.34
C LEU A 181 -26.32 28.93 -22.55
N LEU A 182 -25.51 28.48 -23.50
CA LEU A 182 -25.96 27.67 -24.64
C LEU A 182 -26.41 26.27 -24.19
N HIS A 183 -25.79 25.70 -23.16
CA HIS A 183 -26.19 24.41 -22.59
C HIS A 183 -27.54 24.47 -21.85
N LEU A 184 -27.86 25.55 -21.12
CA LEU A 184 -29.17 25.68 -20.46
C LEU A 184 -30.36 25.74 -21.45
N LYS A 185 -30.13 26.17 -22.70
CA LYS A 185 -31.21 26.35 -23.69
C LYS A 185 -31.58 25.08 -24.46
N ARG A 186 -30.90 23.96 -24.20
CA ARG A 186 -31.12 22.66 -24.87
C ARG A 186 -31.53 21.64 -23.81
N GLY A 187 -32.82 21.59 -23.51
CA GLY A 187 -33.42 20.90 -22.36
C GLY A 187 -33.13 19.40 -22.28
N GLY A 188 -32.00 19.05 -21.67
CA GLY A 188 -31.65 17.71 -21.21
C GLY A 188 -31.04 17.82 -19.82
N SER A 189 -31.60 17.09 -18.86
CA SER A 189 -31.10 17.05 -17.49
C SER A 189 -29.80 16.24 -17.42
N TYR A 190 -28.68 16.88 -17.75
CA TYR A 190 -27.35 16.35 -17.45
C TYR A 190 -27.14 16.38 -15.93
N ALA A 191 -27.30 15.23 -15.30
CA ALA A 191 -26.86 15.03 -13.92
C ALA A 191 -25.34 15.24 -13.87
N MET A 192 -24.90 16.32 -13.21
CA MET A 192 -23.47 16.53 -12.95
C MET A 192 -22.98 15.39 -12.05
N PRO A 193 -21.89 14.68 -12.42
CA PRO A 193 -21.40 13.57 -11.64
C PRO A 193 -21.08 14.02 -10.21
N ARG A 194 -21.70 13.36 -9.22
CA ARG A 194 -21.43 13.65 -7.81
C ARG A 194 -20.09 13.06 -7.44
N ILE A 195 -19.18 13.91 -7.01
CA ILE A 195 -17.85 13.52 -6.54
C ILE A 195 -18.00 12.99 -5.10
N ALA A 196 -17.81 11.69 -4.91
CA ALA A 196 -17.86 11.05 -3.59
C ALA A 196 -16.62 11.38 -2.76
N ARG A 197 -15.43 11.27 -3.38
CA ARG A 197 -14.13 11.43 -2.72
C ARG A 197 -13.10 12.09 -3.64
N GLU A 198 -12.13 12.76 -3.03
CA GLU A 198 -11.01 13.43 -3.70
C GLU A 198 -9.71 13.08 -2.97
N LEU A 199 -8.63 12.85 -3.72
CA LEU A 199 -7.29 12.59 -3.23
C LEU A 199 -6.29 13.37 -4.09
N ASP A 200 -5.71 14.41 -3.51
CA ASP A 200 -4.91 15.43 -4.21
C ASP A 200 -5.64 15.97 -5.45
N ASP A 201 -5.20 15.59 -6.65
CA ASP A 201 -5.75 15.97 -7.95
C ASP A 201 -6.77 14.95 -8.52
N PHE A 202 -6.90 13.78 -7.90
CA PHE A 202 -7.81 12.73 -8.33
C PHE A 202 -9.20 12.86 -7.70
N ARG A 203 -10.25 12.85 -8.53
CA ARG A 203 -11.67 12.89 -8.11
C ARG A 203 -12.35 11.57 -8.50
N LEU A 204 -13.12 10.99 -7.58
CA LEU A 204 -13.90 9.77 -7.77
C LEU A 204 -15.39 10.07 -7.62
N THR A 205 -16.21 9.55 -8.53
CA THR A 205 -17.68 9.71 -8.50
C THR A 205 -18.38 8.64 -7.64
N GLU A 206 -19.60 8.92 -7.19
CA GLU A 206 -20.45 7.97 -6.42
C GLU A 206 -20.69 6.65 -7.19
N ASP A 207 -20.84 6.72 -8.52
CA ASP A 207 -21.03 5.56 -9.39
C ASP A 207 -19.74 4.73 -9.52
N GLU A 208 -18.59 5.37 -9.76
CA GLU A 208 -17.29 4.68 -9.81
C GLU A 208 -16.94 4.03 -8.47
N GLU A 209 -17.16 4.71 -7.35
CA GLU A 209 -16.95 4.18 -6.00
C GLU A 209 -17.76 2.89 -5.78
N SER A 210 -19.07 2.95 -6.04
CA SER A 210 -19.99 1.82 -5.84
C SER A 210 -19.57 0.60 -6.65
N GLN A 211 -19.12 0.82 -7.89
CA GLN A 211 -18.70 -0.25 -8.80
C GLN A 211 -17.32 -0.80 -8.46
N LEU A 212 -16.35 0.04 -8.08
CA LEU A 212 -15.02 -0.40 -7.64
C LEU A 212 -15.10 -1.25 -6.37
N PHE A 213 -15.89 -0.83 -5.37
CA PHE A 213 -16.11 -1.63 -4.16
C PHE A 213 -16.80 -2.97 -4.46
N SER A 214 -17.82 -2.95 -5.34
CA SER A 214 -18.47 -4.18 -5.81
C SER A 214 -17.49 -5.12 -6.53
N GLN A 215 -16.61 -4.57 -7.37
CA GLN A 215 -15.58 -5.35 -8.07
C GLN A 215 -14.54 -5.91 -7.09
N PHE A 216 -14.13 -5.16 -6.08
CA PHE A 216 -13.22 -5.66 -5.04
C PHE A 216 -13.78 -6.89 -4.33
N PHE A 217 -15.01 -6.81 -3.79
CA PHE A 217 -15.59 -7.89 -3.01
C PHE A 217 -15.96 -9.13 -3.85
N ASN A 218 -16.32 -8.97 -5.12
CA ASN A 218 -16.68 -10.09 -5.98
C ASN A 218 -15.47 -10.84 -6.59
N TYR A 219 -14.37 -10.13 -6.88
CA TYR A 219 -13.25 -10.70 -7.66
C TYR A 219 -11.93 -10.82 -6.90
N TYR A 220 -11.61 -9.89 -5.99
CA TYR A 220 -10.32 -9.86 -5.29
C TYR A 220 -10.40 -10.40 -3.86
N HIS A 221 -11.46 -10.05 -3.12
CA HIS A 221 -11.68 -10.53 -1.74
C HIS A 221 -11.66 -12.06 -1.60
N PRO A 222 -12.15 -12.90 -2.55
CA PRO A 222 -12.01 -14.35 -2.47
C PRO A 222 -10.57 -14.88 -2.38
N PHE A 223 -9.56 -14.13 -2.85
CA PHE A 223 -8.15 -14.51 -2.69
C PHE A 223 -7.59 -14.19 -1.31
N LEU A 224 -8.19 -13.23 -0.60
CA LEU A 224 -7.78 -12.81 0.73
C LEU A 224 -9.02 -12.34 1.54
N PRO A 225 -9.85 -13.26 2.06
CA PRO A 225 -11.17 -12.92 2.59
C PRO A 225 -11.12 -12.44 4.06
N PHE A 226 -10.63 -11.21 4.27
CA PHE A 226 -10.43 -10.64 5.63
C PHE A 226 -11.11 -9.30 5.91
N LEU A 227 -11.59 -8.61 4.87
CA LEU A 227 -12.46 -7.44 5.03
C LEU A 227 -13.93 -7.87 5.19
N ASN A 228 -14.79 -6.97 5.65
CA ASN A 228 -16.22 -7.24 5.87
C ASN A 228 -17.05 -6.70 4.68
N PRO A 229 -17.71 -7.55 3.86
CA PRO A 229 -18.55 -7.11 2.75
C PRO A 229 -19.79 -6.30 3.17
N ALA A 230 -20.21 -6.37 4.44
CA ALA A 230 -21.37 -5.64 4.95
C ALA A 230 -21.07 -4.16 5.31
N GLN A 231 -19.81 -3.71 5.23
CA GLN A 231 -19.42 -2.33 5.52
C GLN A 231 -19.46 -1.47 4.27
N THR A 232 -19.99 -0.25 4.38
CA THR A 232 -20.11 0.69 3.26
C THR A 232 -18.76 1.35 2.91
N PRO A 233 -18.57 1.88 1.68
CA PRO A 233 -17.37 2.63 1.31
C PRO A 233 -17.04 3.77 2.28
N ASP A 234 -18.07 4.50 2.75
CA ASP A 234 -17.95 5.54 3.78
C ASP A 234 -17.34 5.04 5.09
N GLN A 235 -17.72 3.85 5.55
CA GLN A 235 -17.18 3.28 6.79
C GLN A 235 -15.70 2.93 6.63
N TYR A 236 -15.28 2.42 5.46
CA TYR A 236 -13.87 2.19 5.17
C TYR A 236 -13.07 3.49 5.08
N TYR A 237 -13.65 4.55 4.51
CA TYR A 237 -13.02 5.88 4.47
C TYR A 237 -12.83 6.47 5.88
N GLN A 238 -13.86 6.35 6.74
CA GLN A 238 -13.81 6.79 8.14
C GLN A 238 -12.83 5.99 9.00
N GLN A 239 -12.65 4.69 8.72
CA GLN A 239 -11.66 3.84 9.41
C GLN A 239 -10.23 4.26 9.10
N HIS A 240 -9.88 4.36 7.81
CA HIS A 240 -8.61 4.95 7.38
C HIS A 240 -8.61 5.26 5.86
N PRO A 241 -8.26 6.49 5.42
CA PRO A 241 -8.21 6.84 4.00
C PRO A 241 -7.32 5.91 3.17
N LEU A 242 -6.14 5.51 3.68
CA LEU A 242 -5.25 4.57 2.98
C LEU A 242 -5.93 3.20 2.73
N LEU A 243 -6.77 2.70 3.63
CA LEU A 243 -7.46 1.42 3.44
C LEU A 243 -8.50 1.53 2.31
N TYR A 244 -9.31 2.57 2.36
CA TYR A 244 -10.26 2.91 1.30
C TYR A 244 -9.59 3.01 -0.09
N TRP A 245 -8.53 3.83 -0.20
CA TRP A 245 -7.86 4.03 -1.49
C TRP A 245 -7.08 2.79 -1.96
N SER A 246 -6.62 1.93 -1.04
CA SER A 246 -6.04 0.62 -1.39
C SER A 246 -7.07 -0.33 -2.00
N ILE A 247 -8.30 -0.37 -1.45
CA ILE A 247 -9.42 -1.15 -1.99
C ILE A 247 -9.75 -0.67 -3.41
N ALA A 248 -9.92 0.64 -3.59
CA ALA A 248 -10.18 1.26 -4.89
C ALA A 248 -9.06 0.98 -5.92
N ALA A 249 -7.79 1.10 -5.51
CA ALA A 249 -6.65 0.80 -6.38
C ALA A 249 -6.60 -0.68 -6.81
N VAL A 250 -6.84 -1.62 -5.90
CA VAL A 250 -6.89 -3.06 -6.25
C VAL A 250 -8.03 -3.34 -7.24
N ALA A 251 -9.23 -2.80 -7.02
CA ALA A 251 -10.34 -2.93 -7.95
C ALA A 251 -10.01 -2.35 -9.35
N SER A 252 -9.42 -1.14 -9.38
CA SER A 252 -9.20 -0.37 -10.61
C SER A 252 -8.31 -1.05 -11.67
N ARG A 253 -7.52 -2.06 -11.31
CA ARG A 253 -6.65 -2.84 -12.23
C ARG A 253 -7.37 -3.46 -13.42
N ARG A 254 -8.66 -3.76 -13.26
CA ARG A 254 -9.50 -4.43 -14.27
C ARG A 254 -10.83 -3.70 -14.44
N PHE A 255 -10.84 -2.39 -14.20
CA PHE A 255 -12.06 -1.58 -14.30
C PHE A 255 -12.33 -1.24 -15.76
N GLY A 256 -13.43 -1.79 -16.31
CA GLY A 256 -13.71 -1.73 -17.75
C GLY A 256 -14.22 -0.39 -18.27
N LEU A 257 -14.65 0.53 -17.40
CA LEU A 257 -15.26 1.81 -17.79
C LEU A 257 -14.24 2.93 -17.99
N ASP A 258 -13.20 3.00 -17.14
CA ASP A 258 -12.00 3.81 -17.40
C ASP A 258 -10.74 3.05 -16.95
N SER A 259 -9.97 2.60 -17.96
CA SER A 259 -8.69 1.91 -17.78
C SER A 259 -7.60 2.82 -17.16
N ASN A 260 -7.78 4.15 -17.20
CA ASN A 260 -6.79 5.10 -16.68
C ASN A 260 -6.98 5.46 -15.20
N ILE A 261 -8.03 4.98 -14.52
CA ILE A 261 -8.25 5.26 -13.07
C ILE A 261 -7.02 4.86 -12.26
N LEU A 262 -6.48 3.66 -12.47
CA LEU A 262 -5.31 3.18 -11.71
C LEU A 262 -4.09 4.07 -11.95
N THR A 263 -3.84 4.47 -13.20
CA THR A 263 -2.73 5.35 -13.57
C THR A 263 -2.86 6.70 -12.85
N ARG A 264 -4.05 7.32 -12.88
CA ARG A 264 -4.34 8.59 -12.20
C ARG A 264 -4.25 8.48 -10.67
N LEU A 265 -4.72 7.37 -10.09
CA LEU A 265 -4.71 7.14 -8.65
C LEU A 265 -3.32 6.76 -8.09
N SER A 266 -2.45 6.15 -8.90
CA SER A 266 -1.16 5.59 -8.45
C SER A 266 -0.23 6.60 -7.77
N GLY A 267 -0.09 7.80 -8.34
CA GLY A 267 0.73 8.89 -7.80
C GLY A 267 0.21 9.42 -6.45
N PRO A 268 -1.04 9.91 -6.38
CA PRO A 268 -1.67 10.36 -5.13
C PRO A 268 -1.66 9.28 -4.03
N LEU A 269 -1.98 8.02 -4.37
CA LEU A 269 -1.95 6.91 -3.41
C LEU A 269 -0.54 6.64 -2.89
N THR A 270 0.49 6.72 -3.75
CA THR A 270 1.90 6.54 -3.33
C THR A 270 2.33 7.64 -2.36
N ARG A 271 1.91 8.90 -2.58
CA ARG A 271 2.15 9.99 -1.63
C ARG A 271 1.45 9.75 -0.29
N LEU A 272 0.17 9.39 -0.31
CA LEU A 272 -0.61 9.06 0.90
C LEU A 272 0.01 7.89 1.69
N LEU A 273 0.47 6.86 1.00
CA LEU A 273 1.14 5.69 1.57
C LEU A 273 2.40 6.09 2.34
N TRP A 274 3.33 6.81 1.70
CA TRP A 274 4.59 7.20 2.32
C TRP A 274 4.41 8.24 3.42
N ALA A 275 3.43 9.15 3.32
CA ALA A 275 3.04 10.01 4.43
C ALA A 275 2.56 9.18 5.63
N THR A 276 1.63 8.24 5.42
CA THR A 276 1.10 7.36 6.47
C THR A 276 2.21 6.52 7.13
N VAL A 277 3.20 6.06 6.37
CA VAL A 277 4.36 5.32 6.88
C VAL A 277 5.30 6.22 7.67
N GLY A 278 5.55 7.45 7.18
CA GLY A 278 6.40 8.45 7.84
C GLY A 278 5.87 8.92 9.19
N ASP A 279 4.54 9.03 9.32
CA ASP A 279 3.85 9.40 10.58
C ASP A 279 3.83 8.26 11.62
N VAL A 280 4.40 7.09 11.31
CA VAL A 280 4.44 5.87 12.14
C VAL A 280 3.04 5.35 12.51
N PRO A 281 2.45 4.46 11.69
CA PRO A 281 1.04 4.10 11.82
C PRO A 281 0.74 3.33 13.12
N GLN A 282 -0.29 3.78 13.85
CA GLN A 282 -0.77 3.14 15.09
C GLN A 282 -2.10 2.39 14.90
N SER A 283 -2.67 2.40 13.69
CA SER A 283 -3.96 1.80 13.37
C SER A 283 -3.80 0.47 12.64
N TYR A 284 -4.53 -0.56 13.08
CA TYR A 284 -4.55 -1.85 12.39
C TYR A 284 -5.25 -1.78 11.01
N PHE A 285 -6.05 -0.74 10.74
CA PHE A 285 -6.58 -0.48 9.41
C PHE A 285 -5.48 -0.11 8.39
N VAL A 286 -4.36 0.49 8.83
CA VAL A 286 -3.18 0.68 7.98
C VAL A 286 -2.51 -0.65 7.66
N VAL A 287 -2.41 -1.55 8.64
CA VAL A 287 -1.90 -2.92 8.41
C VAL A 287 -2.76 -3.64 7.38
N LYS A 288 -4.09 -3.55 7.49
CA LYS A 288 -5.04 -4.06 6.48
C LYS A 288 -4.78 -3.50 5.08
N ALA A 289 -4.51 -2.19 4.96
CA ALA A 289 -4.18 -1.55 3.69
C ALA A 289 -2.86 -2.08 3.11
N LEU A 290 -1.81 -2.19 3.93
CA LEU A 290 -0.52 -2.75 3.53
C LEU A 290 -0.62 -4.22 3.09
N CYS A 291 -1.47 -5.04 3.73
CA CYS A 291 -1.74 -6.41 3.27
C CYS A 291 -2.27 -6.43 1.82
N LEU A 292 -3.20 -5.53 1.46
CA LEU A 292 -3.74 -5.43 0.10
C LEU A 292 -2.67 -4.98 -0.89
N LEU A 293 -1.93 -3.91 -0.56
CA LEU A 293 -0.89 -3.36 -1.43
C LEU A 293 0.30 -4.31 -1.63
N CYS A 294 0.61 -5.17 -0.66
CA CYS A 294 1.61 -6.22 -0.84
C CYS A 294 1.08 -7.37 -1.73
N THR A 295 -0.17 -7.79 -1.51
CA THR A 295 -0.79 -8.89 -2.28
C THR A 295 -1.01 -8.52 -3.74
N TRP A 296 -1.34 -7.26 -3.99
CA TRP A 296 -1.54 -6.65 -5.30
C TRP A 296 -0.81 -5.30 -5.35
N PRO A 297 0.48 -5.27 -5.75
CA PRO A 297 1.30 -4.05 -5.78
C PRO A 297 1.03 -3.21 -7.02
N LEU A 298 1.20 -1.89 -6.90
CA LEU A 298 0.99 -0.97 -8.02
C LEU A 298 1.89 -1.35 -9.21
N PRO A 299 1.42 -1.28 -10.47
CA PRO A 299 2.22 -1.69 -11.62
C PRO A 299 3.51 -0.88 -11.75
N THR A 300 4.65 -1.55 -11.74
CA THR A 300 5.98 -0.97 -11.98
C THR A 300 6.56 -1.48 -13.31
N SER A 301 7.51 -0.74 -13.86
CA SER A 301 8.26 -1.11 -15.07
C SER A 301 9.59 -1.82 -14.77
N THR A 302 10.09 -1.73 -13.54
CA THR A 302 11.35 -2.32 -13.07
C THR A 302 11.17 -2.95 -11.69
N THR A 303 12.06 -3.89 -11.32
CA THR A 303 12.11 -4.43 -9.94
C THR A 303 12.75 -3.48 -8.94
N SER A 304 13.60 -2.57 -9.40
CA SER A 304 14.23 -1.52 -8.59
C SER A 304 13.22 -0.52 -8.03
N SER A 305 12.15 -0.27 -8.77
CA SER A 305 11.07 0.66 -8.37
C SER A 305 9.96 -0.02 -7.54
N ASP A 306 10.09 -1.30 -7.18
CA ASP A 306 9.07 -2.04 -6.43
C ASP A 306 9.31 -2.02 -4.90
N PRO A 307 8.51 -1.25 -4.12
CA PRO A 307 8.68 -1.17 -2.68
C PRO A 307 8.04 -2.35 -1.92
N THR A 308 7.42 -3.33 -2.59
CA THR A 308 6.55 -4.35 -1.97
C THR A 308 7.20 -5.11 -0.81
N HIS A 309 8.44 -5.56 -0.96
CA HIS A 309 9.13 -6.27 0.12
C HIS A 309 9.43 -5.34 1.33
N ILE A 310 9.74 -4.06 1.08
CA ILE A 310 9.96 -3.07 2.13
C ILE A 310 8.64 -2.79 2.88
N LEU A 311 7.54 -2.61 2.14
CA LEU A 311 6.20 -2.43 2.69
C LEU A 311 5.73 -3.64 3.50
N CYS A 312 6.08 -4.86 3.09
CA CYS A 312 5.84 -6.08 3.85
C CYS A 312 6.60 -6.08 5.20
N GLY A 313 7.85 -5.59 5.22
CA GLY A 313 8.60 -5.36 6.45
C GLY A 313 7.92 -4.33 7.37
N VAL A 314 7.49 -3.19 6.82
CA VAL A 314 6.74 -2.14 7.54
C VAL A 314 5.42 -2.69 8.08
N MET A 315 4.68 -3.48 7.30
CA MET A 315 3.44 -4.15 7.69
C MET A 315 3.66 -5.03 8.93
N MET A 316 4.66 -5.93 8.92
CA MET A 316 4.93 -6.83 10.04
C MET A 316 5.41 -6.08 11.29
N LYS A 317 6.23 -5.03 11.14
CA LYS A 317 6.67 -4.20 12.28
C LYS A 317 5.54 -3.34 12.85
N THR A 318 4.65 -2.82 12.01
CA THR A 318 3.43 -2.11 12.44
C THR A 318 2.50 -3.07 13.19
N ALA A 319 2.21 -4.24 12.61
CA ALA A 319 1.35 -5.28 13.19
C ALA A 319 1.82 -5.75 14.58
N THR A 320 3.13 -5.93 14.74
CA THR A 320 3.71 -6.31 16.04
C THR A 320 3.73 -5.14 17.03
N GLY A 321 4.07 -3.92 16.57
CA GLY A 321 4.07 -2.70 17.40
C GLY A 321 2.70 -2.35 18.00
N ILE A 322 1.60 -2.58 17.27
CA ILE A 322 0.22 -2.36 17.76
C ILE A 322 -0.39 -3.59 18.48
N GLY A 323 0.41 -4.62 18.73
CA GLY A 323 0.01 -5.79 19.53
C GLY A 323 -0.85 -6.85 18.82
N LEU A 324 -0.95 -6.89 17.48
CA LEU A 324 -1.79 -7.90 16.78
C LEU A 324 -1.37 -9.36 17.10
N HIS A 325 -0.08 -9.59 17.32
CA HIS A 325 0.48 -10.87 17.74
C HIS A 325 0.10 -11.31 19.18
N ARG A 326 -0.46 -10.41 20.00
CA ARG A 326 -0.88 -10.65 21.40
C ARG A 326 -2.30 -10.10 21.64
N PRO A 327 -3.34 -10.72 21.03
CA PRO A 327 -4.72 -10.22 21.05
C PRO A 327 -5.32 -10.10 22.45
N ASN A 328 -4.80 -10.83 23.44
CA ASN A 328 -5.29 -10.80 24.83
C ASN A 328 -4.60 -9.73 25.70
N HIS A 329 -3.50 -9.13 25.24
CA HIS A 329 -2.68 -8.20 26.01
C HIS A 329 -2.52 -6.86 25.26
N ILE A 330 -3.57 -6.42 24.55
CA ILE A 330 -3.52 -5.22 23.70
C ILE A 330 -3.27 -3.93 24.51
N ASN A 331 -3.66 -3.92 25.79
CA ASN A 331 -3.39 -2.79 26.69
C ASN A 331 -1.88 -2.58 26.95
N ASP A 332 -1.04 -3.60 26.78
CA ASP A 332 0.43 -3.46 26.89
C ASP A 332 1.03 -2.69 25.70
N PHE A 333 0.29 -2.61 24.59
CA PHE A 333 0.69 -1.96 23.33
C PHE A 333 -0.07 -0.64 23.07
N SER A 334 -0.92 -0.20 24.02
CA SER A 334 -1.75 1.00 23.90
C SER A 334 -1.57 1.92 25.11
N ARG A 335 -1.51 3.22 24.87
CA ARG A 335 -1.49 4.24 25.94
C ARG A 335 -2.84 4.43 26.64
N VAL A 336 -3.91 3.92 26.04
CA VAL A 336 -5.30 4.00 26.52
C VAL A 336 -5.85 2.59 26.60
N ALA A 337 -6.57 2.26 27.67
CA ALA A 337 -7.22 0.96 27.79
C ALA A 337 -8.21 0.75 26.63
N VAL A 338 -8.05 -0.34 25.89
CA VAL A 338 -8.90 -0.71 24.76
C VAL A 338 -9.75 -1.90 25.14
N GLU A 339 -11.03 -1.66 25.44
CA GLU A 339 -12.01 -2.73 25.55
C GLU A 339 -12.45 -3.16 24.14
N LEU A 340 -12.28 -4.44 23.82
CA LEU A 340 -12.68 -4.99 22.53
C LEU A 340 -13.90 -5.89 22.65
N ASN A 341 -14.89 -5.62 21.79
CA ASN A 341 -15.95 -6.58 21.48
C ASN A 341 -15.35 -7.85 20.86
N LYS A 342 -16.03 -8.99 21.03
CA LYS A 342 -15.61 -10.30 20.47
C LYS A 342 -15.32 -10.23 18.96
N GLU A 343 -16.12 -9.47 18.22
CA GLU A 343 -15.94 -9.24 16.78
C GLU A 343 -14.65 -8.47 16.46
N GLY A 344 -14.33 -7.42 17.22
CA GLY A 344 -13.10 -6.64 17.06
C GLY A 344 -11.84 -7.43 17.44
N LEU A 345 -11.96 -8.36 18.40
CA LEU A 345 -10.91 -9.31 18.73
C LEU A 345 -10.68 -10.31 17.58
N HIS A 346 -11.75 -10.91 17.06
CA HIS A 346 -11.71 -11.82 15.92
C HIS A 346 -11.14 -11.16 14.65
N ASP A 347 -11.55 -9.93 14.35
CA ASP A 347 -11.05 -9.17 13.20
C ASP A 347 -9.54 -8.87 13.30
N ARG A 348 -9.02 -8.60 14.51
CA ARG A 348 -7.58 -8.47 14.75
C ARG A 348 -6.83 -9.79 14.56
N ILE A 349 -7.38 -10.91 15.05
CA ILE A 349 -6.78 -12.25 14.87
C ILE A 349 -6.75 -12.63 13.39
N LYS A 350 -7.85 -12.38 12.66
CA LYS A 350 -7.93 -12.57 11.21
C LYS A 350 -6.90 -11.71 10.47
N THR A 351 -6.77 -10.43 10.85
CA THR A 351 -5.75 -9.53 10.30
C THR A 351 -4.34 -10.06 10.58
N TRP A 352 -4.06 -10.57 11.78
CA TRP A 352 -2.76 -11.15 12.14
C TRP A 352 -2.42 -12.41 11.33
N ALA A 353 -3.39 -13.31 11.13
CA ALA A 353 -3.22 -14.47 10.27
C ALA A 353 -2.89 -14.05 8.83
N VAL A 354 -3.59 -13.05 8.29
CA VAL A 354 -3.37 -12.49 6.96
C VAL A 354 -2.00 -11.83 6.82
N CYS A 355 -1.54 -11.10 7.83
CA CYS A 355 -0.18 -10.53 7.84
C CYS A 355 0.88 -11.62 7.62
N ASN A 356 0.72 -12.77 8.28
CA ASN A 356 1.63 -13.90 8.15
C ASN A 356 1.48 -14.64 6.81
N ILE A 357 0.27 -14.76 6.27
CA ILE A 357 0.05 -15.31 4.92
C ILE A 357 0.76 -14.43 3.88
N VAL A 358 0.53 -13.11 3.92
CA VAL A 358 1.14 -12.15 2.98
C VAL A 358 2.67 -12.09 3.17
N ALA A 359 3.17 -12.10 4.40
CA ALA A 359 4.61 -12.12 4.65
C ALA A 359 5.30 -13.36 4.09
N GLN A 360 4.66 -14.54 4.16
CA GLN A 360 5.20 -15.76 3.56
C GLN A 360 5.16 -15.74 2.04
N THR A 361 4.04 -15.34 1.43
CA THR A 361 3.91 -15.33 -0.02
C THR A 361 4.88 -14.34 -0.66
N ILE A 362 5.08 -13.16 -0.05
CA ILE A 362 6.07 -12.18 -0.50
C ILE A 362 7.51 -12.67 -0.30
N GLY A 363 7.85 -13.26 0.86
CA GLY A 363 9.18 -13.85 1.05
C GLY A 363 9.47 -14.93 -0.01
N THR A 364 8.52 -15.85 -0.21
CA THR A 364 8.64 -16.94 -1.19
C THR A 364 8.79 -16.41 -2.62
N GLY A 365 7.91 -15.51 -3.05
CA GLY A 365 7.84 -15.03 -4.43
C GLY A 365 8.94 -14.05 -4.85
N TYR A 366 9.56 -13.34 -3.89
CA TYR A 366 10.76 -12.51 -4.14
C TYR A 366 12.07 -13.26 -3.88
N GLY A 367 12.01 -14.52 -3.43
CA GLY A 367 13.19 -15.33 -3.12
C GLY A 367 13.97 -14.81 -1.91
N GLN A 368 13.27 -14.43 -0.85
CA GLN A 368 13.84 -13.81 0.35
C GLN A 368 13.28 -14.47 1.64
N PRO A 369 13.98 -14.39 2.78
CA PRO A 369 13.46 -14.93 4.05
C PRO A 369 12.23 -14.15 4.51
N ALA A 370 11.12 -14.87 4.70
CA ALA A 370 9.87 -14.30 5.17
C ALA A 370 9.99 -13.81 6.63
N SER A 371 9.39 -12.66 6.93
CA SER A 371 9.33 -12.08 8.28
C SER A 371 8.19 -12.64 9.14
N THR A 372 7.84 -13.92 8.94
CA THR A 372 6.70 -14.62 9.55
C THR A 372 6.92 -14.91 11.05
N LEU A 373 5.83 -14.84 11.82
CA LEU A 373 5.79 -15.08 13.27
C LEU A 373 4.57 -15.94 13.62
N TYR A 374 4.72 -17.26 13.52
CA TYR A 374 3.70 -18.24 13.87
C TYR A 374 3.64 -18.49 15.39
N ASP A 375 3.05 -17.52 16.09
CA ASP A 375 2.77 -17.58 17.53
C ASP A 375 1.65 -18.57 17.90
N TRP A 376 1.53 -18.87 19.20
CA TRP A 376 0.45 -19.72 19.75
C TRP A 376 -0.97 -19.23 19.41
N THR A 377 -1.12 -17.93 19.10
CA THR A 377 -2.38 -17.30 18.68
C THR A 377 -2.85 -17.77 17.30
N LEU A 378 -1.93 -18.32 16.50
CA LEU A 378 -2.16 -18.96 15.21
C LEU A 378 -2.01 -20.49 15.30
N ALA A 379 -1.86 -21.05 16.50
CA ALA A 379 -1.81 -22.49 16.73
C ALA A 379 -3.23 -23.07 16.73
N ILE A 380 -3.66 -23.48 15.54
CA ILE A 380 -4.89 -24.26 15.30
C ILE A 380 -4.95 -25.44 16.28
N ARG A 381 -6.05 -25.50 17.05
CA ARG A 381 -6.38 -26.65 17.91
C ARG A 381 -7.68 -27.28 17.40
N PRO A 382 -7.62 -28.48 16.77
CA PRO A 382 -8.81 -29.17 16.30
C PRO A 382 -9.84 -29.34 17.43
N GLY A 383 -11.11 -29.04 17.14
CA GLY A 383 -12.22 -29.24 18.06
C GLY A 383 -12.44 -28.14 19.12
N VAL A 384 -11.74 -27.00 19.07
CA VAL A 384 -11.98 -25.85 19.96
C VAL A 384 -12.57 -24.68 19.18
N GLU A 385 -13.91 -24.61 19.12
CA GLU A 385 -14.61 -23.40 18.67
C GLU A 385 -14.43 -22.27 19.70
N GLY A 386 -13.44 -21.41 19.45
CA GLY A 386 -13.17 -20.21 20.23
C GLY A 386 -13.21 -18.95 19.36
N PRO A 387 -13.11 -17.75 19.95
CA PRO A 387 -13.06 -16.48 19.20
C PRO A 387 -11.81 -16.36 18.29
N TYR A 388 -10.85 -17.29 18.42
CA TYR A 388 -9.64 -17.41 17.61
C TYR A 388 -9.80 -18.33 16.38
N SER A 389 -10.97 -18.93 16.15
CA SER A 389 -11.20 -19.68 14.91
C SER A 389 -11.07 -18.75 13.70
N LEU A 390 -10.52 -19.28 12.60
CA LEU A 390 -10.47 -18.60 11.31
C LEU A 390 -11.54 -19.21 10.40
N GLY A 391 -11.88 -18.50 9.31
CA GLY A 391 -12.66 -19.13 8.24
C GLY A 391 -11.85 -20.28 7.62
N PRO A 392 -12.48 -21.39 7.20
CA PRO A 392 -11.77 -22.60 6.77
C PRO A 392 -10.79 -22.35 5.61
N GLU A 393 -11.12 -21.44 4.70
CA GLU A 393 -10.21 -21.03 3.62
C GLU A 393 -8.96 -20.32 4.12
N LEU A 394 -9.09 -19.36 5.05
CA LEU A 394 -7.94 -18.69 5.67
C LEU A 394 -7.11 -19.64 6.53
N GLU A 395 -7.76 -20.58 7.21
CA GLU A 395 -7.07 -21.61 7.99
C GLU A 395 -6.22 -22.52 7.09
N ALA A 396 -6.82 -23.07 6.02
CA ALA A 396 -6.09 -23.89 5.05
C ALA A 396 -4.97 -23.10 4.35
N ARG A 397 -5.22 -21.83 3.98
CA ARG A 397 -4.17 -20.94 3.45
C ARG A 397 -3.02 -20.75 4.45
N LEU A 398 -3.32 -20.53 5.74
CA LEU A 398 -2.31 -20.40 6.78
C LEU A 398 -1.52 -21.70 7.00
N GLN A 399 -2.15 -22.87 6.91
CA GLN A 399 -1.47 -24.17 6.96
C GLN A 399 -0.50 -24.35 5.77
N ILE A 400 -0.93 -23.98 4.55
CA ILE A 400 -0.09 -23.98 3.34
C ILE A 400 1.13 -23.07 3.52
N GLU A 401 0.94 -21.84 3.98
CA GLU A 401 2.06 -20.91 4.16
C GLU A 401 3.01 -21.35 5.28
N ARG A 402 2.51 -21.94 6.37
CA ARG A 402 3.36 -22.56 7.41
C ARG A 402 4.22 -23.70 6.87
N PHE A 403 3.74 -24.45 5.88
CA PHE A 403 4.55 -25.45 5.18
C PHE A 403 5.61 -24.78 4.29
N CYS A 404 5.26 -23.74 3.53
CA CYS A 404 6.22 -22.97 2.72
C CYS A 404 7.32 -22.32 3.57
N ASP A 405 6.99 -21.86 4.78
CA ASP A 405 7.95 -21.31 5.74
C ASP A 405 8.98 -22.35 6.20
N LYS A 406 8.54 -23.56 6.59
CA LYS A 406 9.44 -24.68 6.90
C LYS A 406 10.38 -24.97 5.73
N VAL A 407 9.84 -25.12 4.52
CA VAL A 407 10.62 -25.40 3.31
C VAL A 407 11.64 -24.29 3.05
N SER A 408 11.23 -23.03 3.14
CA SER A 408 12.10 -21.87 2.96
C SER A 408 13.24 -21.82 3.98
N LYS A 409 12.95 -22.06 5.27
CA LYS A 409 13.94 -22.00 6.35
C LYS A 409 14.91 -23.19 6.33
N GLU A 410 14.41 -24.42 6.23
CA GLU A 410 15.23 -25.61 6.43
C GLU A 410 15.95 -26.08 5.16
N MET A 411 15.37 -25.87 3.96
CA MET A 411 16.03 -26.29 2.71
C MET A 411 17.02 -25.26 2.15
N TYR A 412 16.83 -23.97 2.47
CA TYR A 412 17.61 -22.86 1.90
C TYR A 412 18.31 -21.99 2.95
N SER A 413 18.36 -22.41 4.21
CA SER A 413 19.31 -21.87 5.19
C SER A 413 20.21 -22.97 5.75
N ASN A 414 21.50 -22.70 5.82
CA ASN A 414 22.50 -23.58 6.42
C ASN A 414 23.62 -22.73 7.01
N ALA A 415 23.74 -22.75 8.33
CA ALA A 415 24.81 -22.03 9.04
C ALA A 415 26.22 -22.59 8.77
N SER A 416 26.32 -23.76 8.13
CA SER A 416 27.56 -24.51 7.90
C SER A 416 28.16 -24.31 6.49
N ASP A 417 27.43 -23.67 5.57
CA ASP A 417 27.88 -23.38 4.20
C ASP A 417 28.05 -21.86 4.03
N PRO A 418 29.22 -21.35 3.58
CA PRO A 418 29.40 -19.94 3.22
C PRO A 418 28.39 -19.39 2.20
N ARG A 419 27.72 -20.24 1.42
CA ARG A 419 26.65 -19.86 0.47
C ARG A 419 25.23 -19.96 1.06
N GLY A 420 25.11 -20.46 2.29
CA GLY A 420 23.86 -20.54 3.05
C GLY A 420 22.90 -21.67 2.65
N VAL A 421 23.28 -22.63 1.79
CA VAL A 421 22.36 -23.67 1.31
C VAL A 421 22.59 -24.99 2.04
N ALA A 422 21.53 -25.75 2.31
CA ALA A 422 21.65 -27.13 2.82
C ALA A 422 22.54 -27.97 1.90
N GLY A 423 23.47 -28.77 2.45
CA GLY A 423 24.28 -29.70 1.66
C GLY A 423 23.43 -30.77 0.97
N ASP A 424 23.84 -31.25 -0.20
CA ASP A 424 23.05 -32.11 -1.10
C ASP A 424 22.39 -33.31 -0.38
N GLU A 425 23.14 -34.06 0.43
CA GLU A 425 22.59 -35.20 1.18
C GLU A 425 21.52 -34.78 2.21
N HIS A 426 21.72 -33.65 2.88
CA HIS A 426 20.76 -33.13 3.85
C HIS A 426 19.50 -32.63 3.16
N ARG A 427 19.64 -31.91 2.03
CA ARG A 427 18.52 -31.44 1.21
C ARG A 427 17.72 -32.60 0.62
N ALA A 428 18.37 -33.66 0.14
CA ALA A 428 17.71 -34.88 -0.32
C ALA A 428 16.93 -35.59 0.81
N MET A 429 17.46 -35.60 2.04
CA MET A 429 16.72 -36.10 3.22
C MET A 429 15.50 -35.23 3.53
N LEU A 430 15.66 -33.89 3.58
CA LEU A 430 14.57 -32.95 3.83
C LEU A 430 13.48 -33.04 2.76
N MET A 431 13.85 -33.15 1.48
CA MET A 431 12.91 -33.35 0.36
C MET A 431 12.01 -34.58 0.58
N ARG A 432 12.57 -35.71 1.06
CA ARG A 432 11.80 -36.92 1.38
C ARG A 432 10.84 -36.72 2.55
N VAL A 433 11.27 -35.98 3.60
CA VAL A 433 10.43 -35.66 4.76
C VAL A 433 9.29 -34.72 4.37
N TYR A 434 9.59 -33.59 3.73
CA TYR A 434 8.59 -32.60 3.32
C TYR A 434 7.67 -33.09 2.22
N ARG A 435 8.10 -34.02 1.35
CA ARG A 435 7.19 -34.74 0.44
C ARG A 435 6.10 -35.50 1.21
N ARG A 436 6.42 -36.11 2.35
CA ARG A 436 5.42 -36.81 3.17
C ARG A 436 4.49 -35.82 3.88
N GLU A 437 5.04 -34.80 4.55
CA GLU A 437 4.22 -33.76 5.19
C GLU A 437 3.31 -33.04 4.18
N PHE A 438 3.79 -32.76 2.96
CA PHE A 438 3.00 -32.15 1.90
C PHE A 438 1.83 -33.05 1.46
N ASN A 439 2.06 -34.35 1.32
CA ASN A 439 0.99 -35.29 0.95
C ASN A 439 -0.10 -35.38 2.04
N GLU A 440 0.30 -35.37 3.32
CA GLU A 440 -0.62 -35.34 4.47
C GLU A 440 -1.44 -34.03 4.49
N LEU A 441 -0.79 -32.88 4.29
CA LEU A 441 -1.44 -31.58 4.17
C LEU A 441 -2.40 -31.52 2.96
N GLN A 442 -1.98 -32.03 1.80
CA GLN A 442 -2.81 -32.10 0.60
C GLN A 442 -4.05 -32.95 0.84
N ALA A 443 -3.92 -34.12 1.46
CA ALA A 443 -5.06 -34.97 1.78
C ALA A 443 -6.04 -34.27 2.74
N SER A 444 -5.53 -33.59 3.77
CA SER A 444 -6.34 -32.83 4.73
C SER A 444 -7.13 -31.68 4.09
N ILE A 445 -6.52 -30.95 3.13
CA ILE A 445 -7.17 -29.83 2.44
C ILE A 445 -8.16 -30.32 1.38
N VAL A 446 -7.82 -31.37 0.62
CA VAL A 446 -8.72 -31.96 -0.39
C VAL A 446 -9.99 -32.53 0.25
N ALA A 447 -9.89 -33.12 1.45
CA ALA A 447 -11.06 -33.62 2.19
C ALA A 447 -12.08 -32.52 2.56
N GLN A 448 -11.68 -31.24 2.58
CA GLN A 448 -12.53 -30.12 3.00
C GLN A 448 -13.34 -29.47 1.86
N ASN A 449 -13.10 -29.83 0.59
CA ASN A 449 -13.83 -29.30 -0.58
C ASN A 449 -13.89 -27.74 -0.65
N LEU A 450 -12.76 -27.09 -0.36
CA LEU A 450 -12.62 -25.63 -0.31
C LEU A 450 -12.62 -24.96 -1.71
N SER A 451 -12.53 -23.63 -1.76
CA SER A 451 -12.40 -22.88 -3.03
C SER A 451 -11.21 -23.35 -3.89
N PRO A 452 -11.36 -23.38 -5.23
CA PRO A 452 -10.28 -23.48 -6.21
C PRO A 452 -9.04 -22.63 -5.92
N ILE A 453 -9.19 -21.45 -5.30
CA ILE A 453 -8.07 -20.57 -4.96
C ILE A 453 -7.15 -21.21 -3.92
N VAL A 454 -7.70 -21.91 -2.91
CA VAL A 454 -6.90 -22.62 -1.90
C VAL A 454 -6.09 -23.74 -2.55
N TYR A 455 -6.68 -24.47 -3.49
CA TYR A 455 -6.00 -25.51 -4.25
C TYR A 455 -4.91 -24.95 -5.19
N LEU A 456 -5.14 -23.80 -5.83
CA LEU A 456 -4.12 -23.11 -6.61
C LEU A 456 -2.89 -22.77 -5.75
N HIS A 457 -3.10 -22.25 -4.54
CA HIS A 457 -2.01 -22.00 -3.59
C HIS A 457 -1.33 -23.29 -3.09
N LEU A 458 -2.07 -24.38 -2.92
CA LEU A 458 -1.50 -25.69 -2.57
C LEU A 458 -0.62 -26.25 -3.70
N LYS A 459 -1.02 -26.06 -4.97
CA LYS A 459 -0.19 -26.40 -6.14
C LYS A 459 1.06 -25.51 -6.22
N ALA A 460 0.94 -24.22 -5.92
CA ALA A 460 2.08 -23.30 -5.82
C ALA A 460 3.08 -23.74 -4.73
N ALA A 461 2.60 -24.16 -3.56
CA ALA A 461 3.43 -24.70 -2.48
C ALA A 461 4.15 -26.00 -2.87
N CYS A 462 3.49 -26.89 -3.63
CA CYS A 462 4.13 -28.08 -4.21
C CYS A 462 5.27 -27.70 -5.15
N LEU A 463 5.04 -26.71 -6.03
CA LEU A 463 6.07 -26.20 -6.94
C LEU A 463 7.24 -25.56 -6.17
N HIS A 464 6.97 -24.75 -5.15
CA HIS A 464 8.00 -24.16 -4.27
C HIS A 464 8.91 -25.22 -3.63
N LEU A 465 8.34 -26.31 -3.10
CA LEU A 465 9.10 -27.46 -2.62
C LEU A 465 9.95 -28.09 -3.74
N ARG A 466 9.33 -28.40 -4.88
CA ARG A 466 10.00 -29.15 -5.95
C ARG A 466 11.08 -28.37 -6.69
N LEU A 467 11.02 -27.04 -6.71
CA LEU A 467 12.06 -26.17 -7.28
C LEU A 467 13.43 -26.35 -6.61
N ALA A 468 13.48 -26.88 -5.38
CA ALA A 468 14.73 -27.27 -4.73
C ALA A 468 15.53 -28.35 -5.50
N GLY A 469 14.88 -29.14 -6.37
CA GLY A 469 15.55 -30.18 -7.17
C GLY A 469 16.60 -29.64 -8.16
N PHE A 470 16.56 -28.34 -8.51
CA PHE A 470 17.61 -27.70 -9.32
C PHE A 470 18.91 -27.38 -8.54
N PHE A 471 18.92 -27.60 -7.22
CA PHE A 471 20.11 -27.39 -6.39
C PHE A 471 20.93 -28.68 -6.22
N ASP A 472 20.30 -29.84 -6.41
CA ASP A 472 20.92 -31.16 -6.27
C ASP A 472 21.88 -31.45 -7.42
N SER A 473 22.99 -32.11 -7.09
CA SER A 473 23.96 -32.56 -8.09
C SER A 473 23.51 -33.86 -8.76
N SER A 474 23.98 -34.08 -10.00
CA SER A 474 23.78 -35.31 -10.81
C SER A 474 24.06 -36.62 -10.06
N ARG A 475 24.92 -36.57 -9.03
CA ARG A 475 25.34 -37.71 -8.19
C ARG A 475 24.36 -38.03 -7.05
N THR A 476 23.34 -37.22 -6.83
CA THR A 476 22.41 -37.33 -5.69
C THR A 476 21.46 -38.53 -5.88
N PRO A 477 21.34 -39.46 -4.90
CA PRO A 477 20.46 -40.62 -5.04
C PRO A 477 18.97 -40.25 -5.14
N GLY A 478 18.40 -40.42 -6.33
CA GLY A 478 17.02 -40.05 -6.65
C GLY A 478 16.86 -38.75 -7.44
N TYR A 479 17.96 -38.10 -7.85
CA TYR A 479 17.94 -36.84 -8.62
C TYR A 479 16.94 -36.84 -9.79
N LEU A 480 16.91 -37.93 -10.58
CA LEU A 480 16.00 -38.06 -11.72
C LEU A 480 14.52 -38.17 -11.32
N ASP A 481 14.22 -38.85 -10.21
CA ASP A 481 12.85 -38.93 -9.66
C ASP A 481 12.38 -37.56 -9.16
N ASP A 482 13.27 -36.76 -8.57
CA ASP A 482 12.96 -35.42 -8.10
C ASP A 482 12.82 -34.41 -9.26
N LEU A 483 13.63 -34.51 -10.32
CA LEU A 483 13.39 -33.78 -11.58
C LEU A 483 12.05 -34.17 -12.23
N MET A 484 11.69 -35.45 -12.25
CA MET A 484 10.40 -35.90 -12.78
C MET A 484 9.23 -35.49 -11.89
N ALA A 485 9.41 -35.42 -10.56
CA ALA A 485 8.43 -34.86 -9.64
C ALA A 485 8.27 -33.33 -9.83
N LEU A 486 9.37 -32.62 -10.11
CA LEU A 486 9.36 -31.19 -10.45
C LEU A 486 8.65 -30.93 -11.79
N TRP A 487 8.91 -31.73 -12.83
CA TRP A 487 8.15 -31.66 -14.08
C TRP A 487 6.64 -31.80 -13.82
N ARG A 488 6.24 -32.88 -13.10
CA ARG A 488 4.83 -33.13 -12.76
C ARG A 488 4.20 -32.01 -11.91
N ALA A 489 4.94 -31.42 -10.98
CA ALA A 489 4.48 -30.29 -10.18
C ALA A 489 4.33 -29.02 -11.03
N THR A 490 5.28 -28.77 -11.94
CA THR A 490 5.26 -27.64 -12.87
C THR A 490 4.08 -27.73 -13.82
N THR A 491 3.91 -28.86 -14.54
CA THR A 491 2.78 -29.05 -15.45
C THR A 491 1.46 -29.03 -14.67
N SER A 492 1.38 -29.69 -13.51
CA SER A 492 0.13 -29.68 -12.72
C SER A 492 -0.24 -28.31 -12.16
N TYR A 493 0.71 -27.39 -11.94
CA TYR A 493 0.41 -26.01 -11.57
C TYR A 493 -0.07 -25.21 -12.79
N LEU A 494 0.61 -25.36 -13.93
CA LEU A 494 0.24 -24.70 -15.19
C LEU A 494 -1.13 -25.16 -15.70
N ASP A 495 -1.38 -26.47 -15.75
CA ASP A 495 -2.68 -27.04 -16.12
C ASP A 495 -3.79 -26.46 -15.20
N TYR A 496 -3.55 -26.37 -13.88
CA TYR A 496 -4.54 -25.85 -12.92
C TYR A 496 -4.84 -24.35 -13.07
N ILE A 497 -3.84 -23.49 -13.34
CA ILE A 497 -4.06 -22.04 -13.49
C ILE A 497 -4.59 -21.67 -14.89
N LEU A 498 -4.30 -22.48 -15.92
CA LEU A 498 -4.71 -22.24 -17.30
C LEU A 498 -6.11 -22.81 -17.62
N ASP A 499 -6.39 -24.03 -17.17
CA ASP A 499 -7.62 -24.77 -17.49
C ASP A 499 -8.59 -24.89 -16.29
N GLY A 500 -8.11 -24.65 -15.06
CA GLY A 500 -8.90 -24.79 -13.84
C GLY A 500 -8.95 -26.23 -13.30
N PRO A 501 -9.59 -26.45 -12.15
CA PRO A 501 -9.90 -27.80 -11.65
C PRO A 501 -10.94 -28.51 -12.53
N GLU A 502 -10.71 -29.81 -12.78
CA GLU A 502 -11.65 -30.71 -13.47
C GLU A 502 -13.00 -30.84 -12.75
N THR A 503 -13.01 -30.70 -11.42
CA THR A 503 -14.21 -30.78 -10.57
C THR A 503 -14.21 -29.62 -9.57
N CYS A 504 -15.35 -28.96 -9.43
CA CYS A 504 -15.49 -27.77 -8.59
C CYS A 504 -16.87 -27.76 -7.92
N PRO A 505 -16.97 -27.47 -6.61
CA PRO A 505 -18.26 -27.27 -5.95
C PRO A 505 -19.07 -26.16 -6.63
N GLU A 506 -20.39 -26.32 -6.67
CA GLU A 506 -21.31 -25.40 -7.36
C GLU A 506 -21.14 -23.94 -6.89
N ALA A 507 -20.93 -23.74 -5.59
CA ALA A 507 -20.67 -22.45 -4.95
C ALA A 507 -19.48 -21.67 -5.55
N TYR A 508 -18.51 -22.34 -6.17
CA TYR A 508 -17.29 -21.71 -6.72
C TYR A 508 -17.22 -21.76 -8.25
N GLN A 509 -18.25 -22.24 -8.97
CA GLN A 509 -18.22 -22.33 -10.44
C GLN A 509 -17.98 -20.99 -11.15
N TYR A 510 -18.32 -19.86 -10.52
CA TYR A 510 -18.02 -18.53 -11.06
C TYR A 510 -16.49 -18.28 -11.20
N GLN A 511 -15.67 -18.91 -10.35
CA GLN A 511 -14.20 -18.80 -10.36
C GLN A 511 -13.56 -19.56 -11.54
N LEU A 512 -14.32 -20.35 -12.30
CA LEU A 512 -13.87 -21.05 -13.50
C LEU A 512 -14.14 -20.27 -14.79
N ARG A 513 -15.02 -19.26 -14.74
CA ARG A 513 -15.44 -18.52 -15.94
C ARG A 513 -14.41 -17.46 -16.29
N ASP A 514 -14.26 -17.21 -17.59
CA ASP A 514 -13.52 -16.06 -18.14
C ASP A 514 -12.09 -15.87 -17.58
N GLN A 515 -11.38 -16.97 -17.33
CA GLN A 515 -10.02 -16.97 -16.77
C GLN A 515 -9.89 -16.20 -15.43
N PHE A 516 -10.93 -16.22 -14.59
CA PHE A 516 -11.00 -15.51 -13.30
C PHE A 516 -9.72 -15.67 -12.46
N LEU A 517 -9.24 -16.91 -12.28
CA LEU A 517 -8.03 -17.21 -11.48
C LEU A 517 -6.77 -16.48 -11.96
N LEU A 518 -6.69 -16.19 -13.26
CA LEU A 518 -5.56 -15.54 -13.91
C LEU A 518 -5.73 -14.01 -13.95
N LYS A 519 -6.92 -13.51 -14.31
CA LYS A 519 -7.18 -12.07 -14.44
C LYS A 519 -7.05 -11.30 -13.12
N TYR A 520 -7.39 -11.97 -12.01
CA TYR A 520 -7.42 -11.42 -10.65
C TYR A 520 -6.32 -12.00 -9.73
N ALA A 521 -5.37 -12.74 -10.31
CA ALA A 521 -4.27 -13.37 -9.60
C ALA A 521 -3.53 -12.42 -8.65
N THR A 522 -3.10 -12.95 -7.50
CA THR A 522 -2.18 -12.24 -6.60
C THR A 522 -0.76 -12.22 -7.17
N ASN A 523 0.06 -11.27 -6.73
CA ASN A 523 1.47 -11.14 -7.14
C ASN A 523 2.23 -12.46 -6.99
N TYR A 524 2.04 -13.17 -5.87
CA TYR A 524 2.65 -14.46 -5.61
C TYR A 524 2.27 -15.54 -6.64
N ILE A 525 1.00 -15.65 -7.01
CA ILE A 525 0.55 -16.61 -8.04
C ILE A 525 1.18 -16.30 -9.40
N GLN A 526 1.32 -15.02 -9.73
CA GLN A 526 1.99 -14.57 -10.96
C GLN A 526 3.52 -14.80 -10.91
N GLN A 527 4.18 -14.61 -9.77
CA GLN A 527 5.59 -14.96 -9.58
C GLN A 527 5.83 -16.46 -9.70
N MET A 528 4.94 -17.29 -9.14
CA MET A 528 5.00 -18.75 -9.29
C MET A 528 4.67 -19.22 -10.72
N LEU A 529 3.85 -18.49 -11.47
CA LEU A 529 3.62 -18.71 -12.91
C LEU A 529 4.88 -18.44 -13.74
N VAL A 530 5.60 -17.36 -13.43
CA VAL A 530 6.91 -17.07 -14.04
C VAL A 530 7.93 -18.16 -13.68
N ALA A 531 8.00 -18.58 -12.41
CA ALA A 531 8.89 -19.67 -11.97
C ALA A 531 8.57 -21.00 -12.66
N ALA A 532 7.29 -21.35 -12.82
CA ALA A 532 6.86 -22.53 -13.57
C ALA A 532 7.29 -22.45 -15.05
N GLY A 533 7.14 -21.29 -15.68
CA GLY A 533 7.57 -21.05 -17.06
C GLY A 533 9.07 -21.22 -17.26
N PHE A 534 9.90 -20.67 -16.36
CA PHE A 534 11.35 -20.88 -16.39
C PHE A 534 11.76 -22.32 -16.05
N ALA A 535 11.05 -23.02 -15.16
CA ALA A 535 11.33 -24.42 -14.84
C ALA A 535 11.09 -25.31 -16.07
N LEU A 536 9.95 -25.10 -16.74
CA LEU A 536 9.60 -25.78 -17.97
C LEU A 536 10.64 -25.54 -19.07
N LEU A 537 11.06 -24.29 -19.26
CA LEU A 537 12.11 -23.89 -20.19
C LEU A 537 13.46 -24.57 -19.89
N LYS A 538 13.92 -24.55 -18.63
CA LYS A 538 15.23 -25.11 -18.23
C LYS A 538 15.24 -26.64 -18.36
N LEU A 539 14.16 -27.33 -17.96
CA LEU A 539 14.01 -28.78 -18.16
C LEU A 539 14.02 -29.15 -19.65
N MET A 540 13.25 -28.45 -20.48
CA MET A 540 13.16 -28.72 -21.93
C MET A 540 14.44 -28.39 -22.72
N ARG A 541 15.34 -27.54 -22.19
CA ARG A 541 16.66 -27.23 -22.80
C ARG A 541 17.79 -28.15 -22.32
N SER A 542 17.51 -29.13 -21.46
CA SER A 542 18.52 -30.01 -20.84
C SER A 542 18.45 -31.46 -21.35
N PHE A 543 19.36 -32.31 -20.89
CA PHE A 543 19.33 -33.76 -21.13
C PHE A 543 17.97 -34.40 -20.75
N PHE A 544 17.24 -33.80 -19.80
CA PHE A 544 15.95 -34.28 -19.32
C PHE A 544 14.85 -34.26 -20.39
N VAL A 545 15.04 -33.53 -21.50
CA VAL A 545 14.09 -33.44 -22.62
C VAL A 545 13.67 -34.81 -23.18
N LYS A 546 14.57 -35.80 -23.17
CA LYS A 546 14.31 -37.16 -23.65
C LYS A 546 13.30 -37.95 -22.77
N GLN A 547 13.05 -37.49 -21.55
CA GLN A 547 12.18 -38.17 -20.57
C GLN A 547 10.79 -37.54 -20.45
N VAL A 548 10.50 -36.50 -21.24
CA VAL A 548 9.27 -35.71 -21.15
C VAL A 548 8.62 -35.50 -22.52
N GLU A 549 7.30 -35.28 -22.51
CA GLU A 549 6.53 -34.95 -23.71
C GLU A 549 6.88 -33.53 -24.19
N PHE A 550 7.87 -33.41 -25.08
CA PHE A 550 8.36 -32.13 -25.58
C PHE A 550 7.25 -31.24 -26.16
N GLU A 551 6.32 -31.80 -26.95
CA GLU A 551 5.26 -31.00 -27.58
C GLU A 551 4.21 -30.51 -26.56
N ARG A 552 3.89 -31.31 -25.53
CA ARG A 552 3.06 -30.86 -24.40
C ARG A 552 3.75 -29.74 -23.65
N GLY A 553 5.03 -29.90 -23.31
CA GLY A 553 5.82 -28.86 -22.66
C GLY A 553 5.87 -27.57 -23.48
N ARG A 554 6.06 -27.67 -24.80
CA ARG A 554 6.07 -26.53 -25.71
C ARG A 554 4.74 -25.80 -25.76
N SER A 555 3.63 -26.54 -25.87
CA SER A 555 2.28 -25.98 -25.84
C SER A 555 2.05 -25.24 -24.52
N LEU A 556 2.34 -25.87 -23.38
CA LEU A 556 2.22 -25.26 -22.05
C LEU A 556 3.11 -24.03 -21.89
N PHE A 557 4.34 -24.03 -22.41
CA PHE A 557 5.25 -22.88 -22.36
C PHE A 557 4.68 -21.67 -23.13
N HIS A 558 4.18 -21.87 -24.35
CA HIS A 558 3.54 -20.81 -25.13
C HIS A 558 2.25 -20.30 -24.47
N ARG A 559 1.43 -21.19 -23.90
CA ARG A 559 0.25 -20.80 -23.10
C ARG A 559 0.63 -20.01 -21.85
N THR A 560 1.73 -20.38 -21.18
CA THR A 560 2.26 -19.70 -20.00
C THR A 560 2.69 -18.27 -20.32
N ILE A 561 3.40 -18.05 -21.43
CA ILE A 561 3.75 -16.69 -21.91
C ILE A 561 2.48 -15.84 -22.10
N GLN A 562 1.47 -16.40 -22.79
CA GLN A 562 0.21 -15.67 -23.00
C GLN A 562 -0.51 -15.40 -21.68
N ALA A 563 -0.45 -16.32 -20.72
CA ALA A 563 -1.04 -16.15 -19.42
C ALA A 563 -0.35 -15.06 -18.58
N ILE A 564 0.98 -14.99 -18.61
CA ILE A 564 1.75 -13.90 -17.98
C ILE A 564 1.35 -12.55 -18.60
N ARG A 565 1.20 -12.46 -19.93
CA ARG A 565 0.64 -11.25 -20.58
C ARG A 565 -0.77 -10.93 -20.10
N THR A 566 -1.65 -11.93 -19.90
CA THR A 566 -2.99 -11.70 -19.31
C THR A 566 -2.93 -11.16 -17.87
N THR A 567 -1.90 -11.51 -17.08
CA THR A 567 -1.70 -10.93 -15.73
C THR A 567 -1.19 -9.48 -15.74
N SER A 568 -0.65 -8.99 -16.87
CA SER A 568 -0.24 -7.60 -17.05
C SER A 568 -1.43 -6.66 -16.86
N VAL A 569 -1.24 -5.58 -16.09
CA VAL A 569 -2.27 -4.58 -15.77
C VAL A 569 -2.09 -3.33 -16.61
N VAL A 570 -0.83 -2.92 -16.86
CA VAL A 570 -0.48 -1.75 -17.66
C VAL A 570 0.46 -2.18 -18.78
N HIS A 571 0.27 -1.63 -19.98
CA HIS A 571 1.14 -1.92 -21.13
C HIS A 571 2.61 -1.65 -20.80
N ASN A 572 3.50 -2.62 -21.10
CA ASN A 572 4.92 -2.58 -20.78
C ASN A 572 5.26 -2.56 -19.27
N ASP A 573 4.36 -3.08 -18.41
CA ASP A 573 4.69 -3.39 -17.02
C ASP A 573 5.68 -4.56 -16.89
N LEU A 574 6.16 -4.79 -15.66
CA LEU A 574 7.09 -5.87 -15.31
C LEU A 574 6.65 -7.25 -15.85
N ASN A 575 5.35 -7.55 -15.83
CA ASN A 575 4.82 -8.84 -16.24
C ASN A 575 4.85 -9.01 -17.75
N TRP A 576 4.46 -7.96 -18.49
CA TRP A 576 4.63 -7.92 -19.95
C TRP A 576 6.09 -8.12 -20.36
N ARG A 577 7.01 -7.39 -19.71
CA ARG A 577 8.45 -7.46 -19.99
C ARG A 577 9.03 -8.86 -19.73
N LEU A 578 8.61 -9.52 -18.66
CA LEU A 578 9.01 -10.91 -18.37
C LEU A 578 8.51 -11.90 -19.42
N ALA A 579 7.29 -11.71 -19.94
CA ALA A 579 6.76 -12.55 -21.02
C ALA A 579 7.59 -12.38 -22.32
N GLU A 580 7.96 -11.16 -22.69
CA GLU A 580 8.84 -10.91 -23.85
C GLU A 580 10.25 -11.51 -23.65
N LEU A 581 10.81 -11.40 -22.44
CA LEU A 581 12.09 -12.02 -22.09
C LEU A 581 12.05 -13.55 -22.27
N MET A 582 10.99 -14.21 -21.80
CA MET A 582 10.81 -15.66 -21.98
C MET A 582 10.71 -16.05 -23.47
N VAL A 583 10.04 -15.23 -24.31
CA VAL A 583 10.00 -15.43 -25.77
C VAL A 583 11.39 -15.28 -26.40
N GLN A 584 12.17 -14.29 -25.97
CA GLN A 584 13.52 -14.05 -26.47
C GLN A 584 14.47 -15.21 -26.11
N ILE A 585 14.41 -15.74 -24.89
CA ILE A 585 15.23 -16.89 -24.48
C ILE A 585 14.83 -18.14 -25.28
N TRP A 586 13.53 -18.39 -25.46
CA TRP A 586 13.03 -19.52 -26.26
C TRP A 586 13.47 -19.46 -27.73
N ASN A 587 13.43 -18.27 -28.34
CA ASN A 587 13.86 -18.08 -29.72
C ASN A 587 15.39 -18.08 -29.86
N GLY A 588 16.11 -17.51 -28.91
CA GLY A 588 17.58 -17.54 -28.86
C GLY A 588 18.14 -18.95 -28.75
N ALA A 589 17.46 -19.82 -27.98
CA ALA A 589 17.80 -21.23 -27.84
C ALA A 589 17.67 -22.04 -29.15
N ARG A 590 16.78 -21.63 -30.08
CA ARG A 590 16.67 -22.31 -31.39
C ARG A 590 17.88 -22.14 -32.28
N ILE A 591 18.65 -21.07 -32.10
CA ILE A 591 19.88 -20.81 -32.86
C ILE A 591 21.00 -21.73 -32.35
N GLU A 592 21.03 -22.00 -31.05
CA GLU A 592 21.93 -22.97 -30.39
C GLU A 592 21.46 -24.42 -30.49
N GLY A 593 20.24 -24.67 -30.97
CA GLY A 593 19.70 -26.01 -31.27
C GLY A 593 20.45 -26.79 -32.36
N LYS A 594 21.56 -26.26 -32.88
CA LYS A 594 22.58 -26.97 -33.67
C LYS A 594 23.78 -27.43 -32.82
N SER A 595 23.69 -27.42 -31.49
CA SER A 595 24.69 -28.04 -30.62
C SER A 595 24.70 -29.57 -30.82
N PRO A 596 25.85 -30.20 -31.15
CA PRO A 596 25.91 -31.66 -31.41
C PRO A 596 25.58 -32.55 -30.20
N SER A 597 25.55 -31.98 -28.99
CA SER A 597 25.48 -32.70 -27.71
C SER A 597 24.19 -33.47 -27.44
N PHE A 598 23.10 -33.20 -28.18
CA PHE A 598 21.80 -33.85 -27.95
C PHE A 598 21.47 -35.01 -28.90
N GLN A 599 22.38 -35.34 -29.83
CA GLN A 599 22.17 -36.39 -30.84
C GLN A 599 22.78 -37.77 -30.50
N GLY A 600 23.54 -37.90 -29.41
CA GLY A 600 24.02 -39.21 -28.93
C GLY A 600 22.88 -40.05 -28.34
N ASP A 601 22.93 -41.38 -28.49
CA ASP A 601 21.86 -42.26 -28.02
C ASP A 601 21.67 -42.20 -26.49
N ASP A 602 22.76 -42.32 -25.71
CA ASP A 602 22.75 -42.12 -24.26
C ASP A 602 23.06 -40.66 -23.89
N PRO A 603 22.18 -39.96 -23.15
CA PRO A 603 22.53 -38.71 -22.51
C PRO A 603 23.32 -38.99 -21.21
N GLU A 604 24.59 -38.59 -21.14
CA GLU A 604 25.25 -38.53 -19.83
C GLU A 604 24.49 -37.54 -18.93
N ILE A 605 24.14 -37.98 -17.72
CA ILE A 605 23.46 -37.13 -16.73
C ILE A 605 24.49 -36.12 -16.22
N ASP A 606 24.36 -34.88 -16.66
CA ASP A 606 25.29 -33.80 -16.34
C ASP A 606 24.73 -32.84 -15.27
N ASP A 607 25.59 -31.90 -14.86
CA ASP A 607 25.24 -30.85 -13.91
C ASP A 607 24.69 -29.58 -14.59
N SER A 608 24.29 -29.62 -15.87
CA SER A 608 23.82 -28.44 -16.64
C SER A 608 22.56 -27.77 -16.04
N LEU A 609 21.76 -28.55 -15.31
CA LEU A 609 20.56 -28.09 -14.63
C LEU A 609 20.84 -27.35 -13.31
N GLN A 610 22.04 -27.49 -12.72
CA GLN A 610 22.37 -26.83 -11.46
C GLN A 610 22.25 -25.30 -11.58
N LEU A 611 21.83 -24.65 -10.50
CA LEU A 611 21.80 -23.19 -10.44
C LEU A 611 23.17 -22.62 -10.05
N LYS A 612 23.60 -21.54 -10.70
CA LYS A 612 24.73 -20.70 -10.27
C LYS A 612 24.26 -19.71 -9.18
N VAL A 613 23.12 -19.06 -9.40
CA VAL A 613 22.44 -18.26 -8.37
C VAL A 613 21.82 -19.22 -7.36
N ARG A 614 22.14 -19.09 -6.08
CA ARG A 614 21.65 -19.99 -5.02
C ARG A 614 21.02 -19.31 -3.80
N CYS A 615 21.23 -18.00 -3.63
CA CYS A 615 20.83 -17.27 -2.43
C CYS A 615 19.44 -16.60 -2.55
N ARG A 616 18.54 -17.13 -3.39
CA ARG A 616 17.18 -16.59 -3.65
C ARG A 616 16.07 -17.64 -3.49
N HIS A 617 16.28 -18.63 -2.63
CA HIS A 617 15.38 -19.78 -2.39
C HIS A 617 14.92 -20.43 -3.73
N SER A 618 13.67 -20.88 -3.83
CA SER A 618 13.10 -21.44 -5.07
C SER A 618 13.15 -20.51 -6.28
N MET A 619 13.07 -19.19 -6.05
CA MET A 619 13.12 -18.18 -7.12
C MET A 619 14.53 -17.99 -7.70
N SER A 620 15.56 -18.60 -7.11
CA SER A 620 16.92 -18.64 -7.66
C SER A 620 16.95 -19.09 -9.12
N LEU A 621 16.06 -20.00 -9.52
CA LEU A 621 15.91 -20.44 -10.92
C LEU A 621 15.62 -19.28 -11.88
N VAL A 622 14.71 -18.38 -11.51
CA VAL A 622 14.30 -17.25 -12.36
C VAL A 622 15.47 -16.30 -12.50
N PHE A 623 16.09 -15.94 -11.37
CA PHE A 623 17.27 -15.09 -11.30
C PHE A 623 18.48 -15.69 -12.07
N ASP A 624 18.72 -16.99 -11.97
CA ASP A 624 19.76 -17.75 -12.70
C ASP A 624 19.52 -17.71 -14.22
N SER A 625 18.27 -17.93 -14.65
CA SER A 625 17.88 -17.93 -16.06
C SER A 625 18.01 -16.55 -16.71
N ILE A 626 17.60 -15.49 -15.99
CA ILE A 626 17.72 -14.10 -16.45
C ILE A 626 19.20 -13.67 -16.49
N TRP A 627 19.99 -14.06 -15.49
CA TRP A 627 21.43 -13.79 -15.47
C TRP A 627 22.15 -14.45 -16.64
N HIS A 628 21.89 -15.73 -16.89
CA HIS A 628 22.51 -16.46 -17.99
C HIS A 628 22.17 -15.87 -19.36
N TRP A 629 20.90 -15.48 -19.58
CA TRP A 629 20.50 -14.75 -20.78
C TRP A 629 21.21 -13.40 -20.93
N ARG A 630 21.44 -12.66 -19.83
CA ARG A 630 22.19 -11.40 -19.85
C ARG A 630 23.65 -11.63 -20.25
N GLU A 631 24.30 -12.68 -19.73
CA GLU A 631 25.64 -13.11 -20.14
C GLU A 631 25.69 -13.42 -21.64
N GLU A 632 24.75 -14.24 -22.15
CA GLU A 632 24.62 -14.57 -23.58
C GLU A 632 24.41 -13.31 -24.45
N TYR A 633 23.51 -12.42 -24.05
CA TYR A 633 23.17 -11.20 -24.80
C TYR A 633 24.36 -10.22 -24.84
N GLN A 634 25.05 -10.02 -23.71
CA GLN A 634 26.26 -9.19 -23.66
C GLN A 634 27.42 -9.80 -24.45
N ALA A 635 27.58 -11.12 -24.43
CA ALA A 635 28.57 -11.81 -25.26
C ALA A 635 28.29 -11.64 -26.76
N ARG A 636 27.03 -11.76 -27.19
CA ARG A 636 26.60 -11.51 -28.58
C ARG A 636 26.78 -10.04 -29.00
N GLY A 637 26.55 -9.10 -28.08
CA GLY A 637 26.79 -7.67 -28.29
C GLY A 637 28.28 -7.28 -28.37
N ARG A 638 29.18 -8.02 -27.70
CA ARG A 638 30.63 -7.88 -27.90
C ARG A 638 31.10 -8.51 -29.21
N GLY A 639 30.58 -9.70 -29.55
CA GLY A 639 30.99 -10.44 -30.76
C GLY A 639 30.65 -9.78 -32.10
N THR A 640 29.70 -8.83 -32.13
CA THR A 640 29.30 -8.12 -33.36
C THR A 640 30.17 -6.91 -33.70
N LEU A 641 30.96 -6.38 -32.75
CA LEU A 641 31.87 -5.26 -33.01
C LEU A 641 33.18 -5.71 -33.67
N ASP A 642 33.68 -6.90 -33.34
CA ASP A 642 34.94 -7.43 -33.90
C ASP A 642 34.78 -8.29 -35.16
N ALA A 643 33.54 -8.66 -35.54
CA ALA A 643 33.25 -9.53 -36.68
C ALA A 643 32.63 -8.83 -37.91
N SER A 644 32.51 -7.49 -37.89
CA SER A 644 31.77 -6.71 -38.90
C SER A 644 32.64 -5.68 -39.65
N SER A 645 33.96 -5.84 -39.69
CA SER A 645 34.90 -4.82 -40.18
C SER A 645 35.77 -5.24 -41.39
N THR A 646 35.64 -6.46 -41.93
CA THR A 646 36.43 -6.90 -43.11
C THR A 646 35.71 -7.87 -44.07
N HIS A 647 34.51 -7.56 -44.59
CA HIS A 647 34.13 -7.90 -45.97
C HIS A 647 32.86 -7.15 -46.42
N LEU A 648 33.03 -6.11 -47.22
CA LEU A 648 31.99 -5.58 -48.11
C LEU A 648 32.61 -5.46 -49.50
N ASP A 649 32.30 -6.45 -50.33
CA ASP A 649 32.83 -6.51 -51.69
C ASP A 649 32.15 -5.45 -52.57
N SER A 650 32.94 -4.77 -53.39
CA SER A 650 32.50 -3.57 -54.11
C SER A 650 31.77 -3.92 -55.41
N THR A 651 30.45 -3.79 -55.47
CA THR A 651 29.73 -3.54 -56.73
C THR A 651 28.45 -2.71 -56.55
N LEU A 652 28.20 -1.82 -57.51
CA LEU A 652 26.97 -1.04 -57.74
C LEU A 652 26.64 0.13 -56.79
N ALA A 653 27.30 1.27 -57.05
CA ALA A 653 26.73 2.61 -56.82
C ALA A 653 27.10 3.55 -57.98
N PRO A 654 26.18 4.45 -58.38
CA PRO A 654 26.48 5.88 -58.46
C PRO A 654 25.46 6.68 -57.60
N ALA A 655 25.89 7.55 -56.68
CA ALA A 655 26.27 8.96 -56.91
C ALA A 655 25.07 9.87 -57.27
N SER A 656 24.83 11.06 -56.67
CA SER A 656 25.56 11.84 -55.64
C SER A 656 24.76 13.10 -55.20
N GLN A 657 25.28 13.87 -54.22
CA GLN A 657 24.94 15.28 -53.87
C GLN A 657 23.59 15.54 -53.15
N GLY A 658 23.46 16.44 -52.16
CA GLY A 658 24.50 17.22 -51.44
C GLY A 658 23.97 18.15 -50.33
N LEU A 659 24.82 18.37 -49.30
CA LEU A 659 25.21 19.64 -48.64
C LEU A 659 24.25 20.58 -47.84
N THR A 660 24.87 21.22 -46.83
CA THR A 660 24.43 22.31 -45.91
C THR A 660 23.47 21.91 -44.77
N ALA A 661 23.68 22.09 -43.46
CA ALA A 661 24.54 22.94 -42.57
C ALA A 661 23.89 24.23 -42.01
N ASN A 662 23.47 24.22 -40.72
CA ASN A 662 23.88 25.20 -39.68
C ASN A 662 23.24 25.03 -38.28
N LEU A 663 24.12 24.99 -37.26
CA LEU A 663 24.10 25.67 -35.94
C LEU A 663 22.77 26.00 -35.16
N GLY A 664 22.72 25.55 -33.89
CA GLY A 664 22.91 26.49 -32.76
C GLY A 664 21.89 26.54 -31.59
N LEU A 665 22.34 26.16 -30.37
CA LEU A 665 21.86 26.57 -29.01
C LEU A 665 20.36 26.29 -28.63
N ALA A 666 19.94 26.19 -27.36
CA ALA A 666 20.60 26.07 -26.04
C ALA A 666 19.60 25.43 -25.05
N THR A 667 20.08 24.77 -23.99
CA THR A 667 19.25 24.43 -22.81
C THR A 667 19.91 24.94 -21.52
N SER A 668 19.27 25.94 -20.92
CA SER A 668 19.67 26.52 -19.64
C SER A 668 18.99 25.79 -18.49
N ASN A 669 19.77 25.25 -17.54
CA ASN A 669 19.29 24.96 -16.19
C ASN A 669 20.25 25.61 -15.19
N GLY A 670 19.78 26.63 -14.49
CA GLY A 670 20.54 27.32 -13.45
C GLY A 670 20.16 26.78 -12.07
N ALA A 671 21.16 26.32 -11.32
CA ALA A 671 21.04 26.11 -9.88
C ALA A 671 22.21 26.82 -9.19
N LEU A 672 21.90 27.88 -8.44
CA LEU A 672 22.87 28.69 -7.72
C LEU A 672 23.11 28.12 -6.31
N THR A 673 24.36 27.85 -5.96
CA THR A 673 24.82 27.84 -4.56
C THR A 673 26.14 28.63 -4.45
N PRO A 674 26.36 29.39 -3.37
CA PRO A 674 27.46 30.37 -3.31
C PRO A 674 28.79 29.76 -2.89
N SER A 675 29.87 30.39 -3.35
CA SER A 675 31.26 30.02 -3.09
C SER A 675 31.82 30.58 -1.78
N GLY A 676 32.85 29.91 -1.24
CA GLY A 676 33.77 30.43 -0.23
C GLY A 676 35.19 29.96 -0.56
N GLY A 677 36.19 30.85 -0.45
CA GLY A 677 37.61 30.57 -0.76
C GLY A 677 38.30 29.67 0.28
N SER A 678 39.59 29.33 0.16
CA SER A 678 40.66 30.02 -0.59
C SER A 678 41.81 29.07 -1.00
N ALA A 679 42.72 29.53 -1.86
CA ALA A 679 43.83 28.74 -2.41
C ALA A 679 45.17 28.91 -1.66
N VAL A 680 45.96 27.83 -1.58
CA VAL A 680 47.45 27.70 -1.61
C VAL A 680 47.76 26.24 -2.03
N GLY A 681 48.79 25.89 -2.82
CA GLY A 681 49.75 26.70 -3.60
C GLY A 681 51.19 26.14 -3.58
N GLY A 682 51.58 25.33 -4.58
CA GLY A 682 52.94 24.78 -4.75
C GLY A 682 52.95 23.32 -5.23
N GLY A 683 53.76 22.99 -6.23
CA GLY A 683 53.80 21.63 -6.81
C GLY A 683 55.22 21.14 -7.09
N THR A 684 55.33 19.87 -7.48
CA THR A 684 56.51 19.26 -8.12
C THR A 684 56.07 18.10 -9.00
N GLN A 685 56.67 17.97 -10.17
CA GLN A 685 56.43 16.86 -11.10
C GLN A 685 56.96 15.54 -10.52
N ASN A 686 56.23 14.44 -10.72
CA ASN A 686 56.89 13.17 -11.00
C ASN A 686 56.03 12.29 -11.91
N SER A 687 56.68 11.46 -12.73
CA SER A 687 56.05 10.74 -13.84
C SER A 687 55.38 9.43 -13.39
N LEU A 688 54.13 9.20 -13.80
CA LEU A 688 53.53 7.86 -13.84
C LEU A 688 52.44 7.78 -14.91
N MET A 689 52.30 6.60 -15.54
CA MET A 689 51.29 6.28 -16.54
C MET A 689 49.87 6.60 -16.06
N GLY A 690 49.19 7.52 -16.74
CA GLY A 690 47.78 7.82 -16.51
C GLY A 690 46.88 6.73 -17.08
N MET A 691 46.60 5.69 -16.30
CA MET A 691 45.41 4.88 -16.56
C MET A 691 44.17 5.72 -16.26
N ASN A 692 43.26 5.76 -17.24
CA ASN A 692 42.00 6.47 -17.13
C ASN A 692 41.10 5.73 -16.14
N TYR A 693 41.17 6.11 -14.87
CA TYR A 693 40.19 5.71 -13.85
C TYR A 693 38.87 6.39 -14.18
N ASP A 694 38.09 5.75 -15.04
CA ASP A 694 36.67 6.05 -15.12
C ASP A 694 36.05 5.77 -13.74
N SER A 695 35.24 6.69 -13.27
CA SER A 695 34.74 6.71 -11.90
C SER A 695 33.53 5.78 -11.79
N THR A 696 33.76 4.47 -11.92
CA THR A 696 32.78 3.44 -11.61
C THR A 696 32.49 3.45 -10.11
N TYR A 697 31.61 4.36 -9.70
CA TYR A 697 30.87 4.24 -8.45
C TYR A 697 29.92 3.04 -8.62
N ASP A 698 30.47 1.83 -8.44
CA ASP A 698 29.72 0.61 -8.19
C ASP A 698 29.05 0.76 -6.81
N PHE A 699 28.00 1.58 -6.79
CA PHE A 699 27.12 1.74 -5.65
C PHE A 699 26.40 0.41 -5.44
N TRP A 700 26.73 -0.25 -4.34
CA TRP A 700 26.18 -1.55 -3.95
C TRP A 700 24.66 -1.49 -3.79
N ASP A 701 23.95 -1.86 -4.85
CA ASP A 701 22.49 -1.97 -4.85
C ASP A 701 22.06 -3.45 -4.86
N PRO A 702 21.53 -3.98 -3.74
CA PRO A 702 21.12 -5.38 -3.64
C PRO A 702 19.75 -5.70 -4.29
N GLN A 703 19.08 -4.73 -4.91
CA GLN A 703 17.71 -4.85 -5.47
C GLN A 703 17.59 -4.44 -6.96
N HIS A 704 18.44 -3.54 -7.46
CA HIS A 704 18.58 -3.23 -8.89
C HIS A 704 19.23 -4.39 -9.66
N TRP A 705 18.48 -5.10 -10.53
CA TRP A 705 19.06 -5.75 -11.73
C TRP A 705 18.09 -6.46 -12.69
N MET A 706 16.91 -6.92 -12.26
CA MET A 706 16.18 -7.96 -13.03
C MET A 706 15.80 -7.57 -14.47
N LEU A 707 15.52 -6.29 -14.74
CA LEU A 707 15.24 -5.74 -16.08
C LEU A 707 15.80 -4.33 -16.32
N ASP A 708 16.54 -3.77 -15.36
CA ASP A 708 16.90 -2.35 -15.39
C ASP A 708 18.02 -2.08 -16.40
N GLY A 709 17.87 -1.01 -17.19
CA GLY A 709 18.79 -0.65 -18.28
C GLY A 709 18.87 -1.65 -19.45
N LEU A 710 17.89 -2.56 -19.62
CA LEU A 710 17.86 -3.57 -20.69
C LEU A 710 16.69 -3.43 -21.67
N LEU A 711 15.68 -2.63 -21.36
CA LEU A 711 14.40 -2.55 -22.10
C LEU A 711 13.99 -1.11 -22.46
N ASP A 712 14.96 -0.33 -22.93
CA ASP A 712 14.67 0.87 -23.72
C ASP A 712 14.27 0.45 -25.14
N PHE A 713 12.96 0.23 -25.33
CA PHE A 713 12.41 0.15 -26.67
C PHE A 713 12.56 1.51 -27.35
N ASN A 714 13.53 1.63 -28.26
CA ASN A 714 13.66 2.76 -29.18
C ASN A 714 12.49 2.79 -30.20
N TYR A 715 11.29 3.06 -29.70
CA TYR A 715 10.19 3.59 -30.50
C TYR A 715 10.33 5.11 -30.55
N THR A 716 11.28 5.60 -31.34
CA THR A 716 11.22 6.96 -31.87
C THR A 716 9.98 7.04 -32.76
N PHE A 717 8.89 7.53 -32.18
CA PHE A 717 7.63 7.75 -32.85
C PHE A 717 7.83 8.85 -33.90
N VAL A 718 7.97 8.46 -35.17
CA VAL A 718 7.85 9.39 -36.30
C VAL A 718 6.37 9.46 -36.66
N PRO A 719 5.68 10.59 -36.42
CA PRO A 719 4.30 10.74 -36.87
C PRO A 719 4.28 10.71 -38.40
N ILE A 720 3.51 9.79 -38.97
CA ILE A 720 3.15 9.88 -40.38
C ILE A 720 2.11 10.99 -40.49
N GLU A 721 2.53 12.17 -40.92
CA GLU A 721 1.61 13.25 -41.27
C GLU A 721 0.70 12.80 -42.42
N SER A 722 -0.61 12.82 -42.18
CA SER A 722 -1.62 12.57 -43.20
C SER A 722 -1.70 13.77 -44.15
N ASN A 723 -1.01 13.71 -45.29
CA ASN A 723 -1.22 14.66 -46.37
C ASN A 723 -2.44 14.26 -47.21
N THR A 724 -3.44 15.17 -47.18
CA THR A 724 -4.61 15.31 -48.09
C THR A 724 -5.53 14.10 -48.27
#